data_AF-A0A3L7PFI3-F1
#
_entry.id   AF-A0A3L7PFI3-F1
#
_cell.length_a   1.000
_cell.length_b   1.000
_cell.length_c   1.000
_cell.angle_alpha   90.00
_cell.angle_beta   90.00
_cell.angle_gamma   90.00
#
_symmetry.space_group_name_H-M   'P 1'
#
loop_
_entity.id
_entity.type
_entity.pdbx_description
1 polymer ?
#
loop_
_entity_poly.entity_id
_entity_poly.type
_entity_poly.pdbx_seq_one_letter_code
_entity_poly.pdbx_strand_id
1 'polypeptide(L)'
;MSANRCTITAAVGGAMTVAMGLAVWMGLSSAVVAASSYPYVSWQDEFDGTAIDPGRWTHDIGTGSQHGLDGWGNNELQYYTDRTQNSFVGNGMLTIRAQAESYGGRSYTSARLKTQGLFSQMGGRFEMRAALPTGQGFWPAFWMLPETNTYGGWAASGEIDIMEARGQQPDRVAGAIHYGGSWPNNVWSESPRRLPAGQTIADFHTYALEWDVSPSPALRWYVDDVLYATKTDWWSSGGAYPAPFDKPFSMLLNVAVGGNYVGPPNASTTFPSQMLVDYVRVSTAAPPAITFNVASGSQTQAAGGHARIAAASSVTKTGAGTVVFDAVNTYTAPTSVDAGTLRVANAQGLPASPVTVNAGATLAITATSSTGLAGVTLDFGAVVALRSDIPQLVRMQSLEFASAIPLTIDSTTMTNGYMNVFELPANGGAFRSGQVWSVADLRATFTSGTSVTLAPCSVSDASSYWYTPSGRPGATGNKTMEAYVYGQADGTYAGETVRFSGNVASSTLQSGSAAWNVKAFIRDFSADYSSMVESQVPLSATGEFSISLSAINDPTRHVQWGLKTTGPNVWITDLASKGTVIVNSSAAIVADGGTVDVGRGSVTVAGGLSAAELVVQLLGGRGNGSWAGTSGITSAAAAAEMALGVSRTVGWLDHGDGSVEFAYAAPGDTNLDWQLDVLDVANLLTSGRFDTGQPATWFEGDFNYDGVVDMLDTADFVGTGLYDSGSYNPSPVAERVAVVPEPSAVCLLAAGGLGHVLLGRVFSGWRRRQSGFGRGANQG
;
A
#
# COMPACT_ATOMS: atom_id res chain seq x y z
N MET A 1 -49.89 -39.11 -17.86
CA MET A 1 -49.66 -38.82 -19.29
C MET A 1 -48.17 -38.50 -19.41
N SER A 2 -47.26 -39.47 -19.51
CA SER A 2 -46.76 -40.14 -20.73
C SER A 2 -46.42 -39.18 -21.86
N ALA A 3 -45.31 -39.24 -22.60
CA ALA A 3 -43.99 -39.89 -22.49
C ALA A 3 -43.22 -39.44 -23.76
N ASN A 4 -41.89 -39.34 -23.64
CA ASN A 4 -40.87 -39.73 -24.63
C ASN A 4 -40.74 -39.03 -26.01
N ARG A 5 -39.54 -38.45 -26.19
CA ARG A 5 -38.45 -38.81 -27.14
C ARG A 5 -38.85 -39.20 -28.58
N CYS A 6 -38.14 -38.60 -29.55
CA CYS A 6 -37.85 -39.28 -30.82
C CYS A 6 -36.40 -39.03 -31.27
N THR A 7 -35.80 -40.09 -31.77
CA THR A 7 -34.36 -40.30 -32.05
C THR A 7 -34.18 -40.48 -33.56
N ILE A 8 -33.10 -39.89 -34.09
CA ILE A 8 -32.22 -40.28 -35.22
C ILE A 8 -32.68 -41.47 -36.11
N THR A 9 -32.64 -41.30 -37.45
CA THR A 9 -31.69 -41.94 -38.42
C THR A 9 -32.33 -42.14 -39.80
N ALA A 10 -31.63 -41.77 -40.89
CA ALA A 10 -31.28 -42.62 -42.04
C ALA A 10 -31.05 -41.82 -43.33
N ALA A 11 -29.92 -42.15 -43.97
CA ALA A 11 -29.24 -41.40 -45.02
C ALA A 11 -29.61 -41.79 -46.48
N VAL A 12 -28.96 -41.03 -47.37
CA VAL A 12 -28.41 -41.37 -48.71
C VAL A 12 -29.25 -41.00 -49.95
N GLY A 13 -28.64 -40.18 -50.83
CA GLY A 13 -28.92 -40.26 -52.27
C GLY A 13 -28.63 -39.05 -53.17
N GLY A 14 -27.36 -38.60 -53.28
CA GLY A 14 -26.64 -38.28 -54.55
C GLY A 14 -27.10 -37.23 -55.60
N ALA A 15 -26.11 -36.38 -55.97
CA ALA A 15 -25.85 -35.71 -57.28
C ALA A 15 -26.74 -34.49 -57.68
N MET A 16 -26.31 -33.42 -58.37
CA MET A 16 -25.07 -32.99 -59.04
C MET A 16 -25.17 -31.48 -59.38
N THR A 17 -24.04 -30.74 -59.32
CA THR A 17 -23.61 -29.54 -60.10
C THR A 17 -24.47 -28.25 -60.20
N VAL A 18 -23.92 -27.11 -59.73
CA VAL A 18 -24.01 -25.78 -60.40
C VAL A 18 -22.70 -25.00 -60.23
N ALA A 19 -22.35 -24.25 -61.29
CA ALA A 19 -21.06 -23.68 -61.66
C ALA A 19 -20.51 -22.54 -60.76
N MET A 20 -19.17 -22.46 -60.78
CA MET A 20 -18.32 -21.44 -60.17
C MET A 20 -18.52 -20.04 -60.76
N GLY A 21 -18.83 -19.06 -59.89
CA GLY A 21 -18.58 -17.65 -60.11
C GLY A 21 -17.35 -17.22 -59.32
N LEU A 22 -16.36 -16.68 -60.03
CA LEU A 22 -15.07 -16.22 -59.49
C LEU A 22 -15.27 -14.90 -58.72
N ALA A 23 -15.27 -14.94 -57.39
CA ALA A 23 -15.12 -13.75 -56.55
C ALA A 23 -13.69 -13.71 -56.01
N VAL A 24 -12.93 -12.70 -56.44
CA VAL A 24 -11.59 -12.41 -55.91
C VAL A 24 -11.76 -11.91 -54.47
N TRP A 25 -11.56 -12.80 -53.51
CA TRP A 25 -11.39 -12.45 -52.10
C TRP A 25 -9.95 -11.94 -51.92
N MET A 26 -9.79 -10.62 -51.76
CA MET A 26 -8.60 -10.07 -51.13
C MET A 26 -8.63 -10.49 -49.66
N GLY A 27 -7.91 -11.56 -49.33
CA GLY A 27 -7.70 -11.99 -47.95
C GLY A 27 -6.84 -10.96 -47.22
N LEU A 28 -7.49 -10.09 -46.44
CA LEU A 28 -6.84 -9.41 -45.34
C LEU A 28 -6.55 -10.47 -44.27
N SER A 29 -5.35 -11.04 -44.32
CA SER A 29 -4.80 -11.79 -43.21
C SER A 29 -4.52 -10.81 -42.07
N SER A 30 -5.47 -10.68 -41.14
CA SER A 30 -5.19 -10.11 -39.83
C SER A 30 -4.13 -11.00 -39.18
N ALA A 31 -2.91 -10.48 -39.07
CA ALA A 31 -1.88 -11.12 -38.26
C ALA A 31 -2.42 -11.18 -36.82
N VAL A 32 -2.68 -12.39 -36.33
CA VAL A 32 -2.89 -12.61 -34.91
C VAL A 32 -1.54 -12.34 -34.26
N VAL A 33 -1.37 -11.14 -33.69
CA VAL A 33 -0.25 -10.86 -32.79
C VAL A 33 -0.40 -11.84 -31.63
N ALA A 34 0.55 -12.77 -31.50
CA ALA A 34 0.58 -13.67 -30.35
C ALA A 34 0.61 -12.79 -29.08
N ALA A 35 -0.28 -13.07 -28.13
CA ALA A 35 -0.28 -12.36 -26.86
C ALA A 35 1.11 -12.52 -26.20
N SER A 36 1.67 -11.42 -25.68
CA SER A 36 2.94 -11.43 -24.95
C SER A 36 2.87 -12.44 -23.79
N SER A 37 3.92 -13.25 -23.62
CA SER A 37 4.08 -14.12 -22.44
C SER A 37 4.22 -13.32 -21.14
N TYR A 38 4.44 -12.01 -21.23
CA TYR A 38 4.65 -11.07 -20.14
C TYR A 38 3.72 -9.86 -20.29
N PRO A 39 2.39 -10.00 -20.07
CA PRO A 39 1.44 -8.93 -20.37
C PRO A 39 1.26 -7.91 -19.24
N TYR A 40 1.82 -8.16 -18.05
CA TYR A 40 1.62 -7.30 -16.88
C TYR A 40 2.87 -6.48 -16.60
N VAL A 41 2.77 -5.15 -16.66
CA VAL A 41 3.89 -4.28 -16.27
C VAL A 41 4.04 -4.30 -14.75
N SER A 42 5.21 -4.71 -14.27
CA SER A 42 5.56 -4.74 -12.85
C SER A 42 6.32 -3.48 -12.40
N TRP A 43 7.03 -2.84 -13.32
CA TRP A 43 7.75 -1.59 -13.08
C TRP A 43 7.95 -0.83 -14.39
N GLN A 44 7.94 0.49 -14.35
CA GLN A 44 8.21 1.32 -15.54
C GLN A 44 8.72 2.71 -15.18
N ASP A 45 9.47 3.30 -16.10
CA ASP A 45 9.77 4.72 -16.15
C ASP A 45 9.60 5.27 -17.57
N GLU A 46 8.66 6.21 -17.72
CA GLU A 46 8.32 6.88 -18.99
C GLU A 46 9.01 8.25 -19.10
N PHE A 47 9.73 8.70 -18.06
CA PHE A 47 10.46 9.96 -18.04
C PHE A 47 9.64 11.23 -18.38
N ASP A 48 8.32 11.20 -18.18
CA ASP A 48 7.39 12.32 -18.38
C ASP A 48 7.55 13.46 -17.35
N GLY A 49 8.30 13.20 -16.27
CA GLY A 49 8.56 14.18 -15.22
C GLY A 49 9.55 15.29 -15.63
N THR A 50 9.85 16.17 -14.67
CA THR A 50 10.82 17.26 -14.85
C THR A 50 12.19 16.96 -14.24
N ALA A 51 12.34 15.84 -13.54
CA ALA A 51 13.59 15.37 -12.94
C ALA A 51 13.65 13.84 -12.96
N ILE A 52 14.87 13.29 -12.87
CA ILE A 52 15.09 11.84 -12.67
C ILE A 52 14.53 11.49 -11.28
N ASP A 53 13.68 10.46 -11.21
CA ASP A 53 13.03 10.05 -9.96
C ASP A 53 14.02 9.32 -9.04
N PRO A 54 14.39 9.87 -7.87
CA PRO A 54 15.30 9.23 -6.94
C PRO A 54 14.70 8.00 -6.25
N GLY A 55 13.38 7.79 -6.34
CA GLY A 55 12.71 6.56 -5.92
C GLY A 55 12.87 5.42 -6.94
N ARG A 56 13.36 5.70 -8.15
CA ARG A 56 13.56 4.73 -9.23
C ARG A 56 15.03 4.52 -9.57
N TRP A 57 15.82 5.59 -9.52
CA TRP A 57 17.21 5.58 -9.96
C TRP A 57 18.17 6.17 -8.93
N THR A 58 19.35 5.57 -8.84
CA THR A 58 20.52 6.11 -8.14
C THR A 58 21.68 6.25 -9.13
N HIS A 59 22.52 7.28 -8.97
CA HIS A 59 23.73 7.45 -9.77
C HIS A 59 24.94 6.77 -9.15
N ASP A 60 25.70 6.04 -9.96
CA ASP A 60 27.09 5.72 -9.64
C ASP A 60 27.98 6.94 -9.96
N ILE A 61 28.86 7.31 -9.03
CA ILE A 61 29.72 8.50 -9.15
C ILE A 61 31.19 8.09 -9.23
N GLY A 62 31.97 8.76 -10.08
CA GLY A 62 33.41 8.59 -10.17
C GLY A 62 33.88 7.60 -11.23
N THR A 63 35.07 7.04 -10.99
CA THR A 63 35.83 6.23 -11.97
C THR A 63 35.83 4.74 -11.62
N GLY A 64 35.13 4.36 -10.54
CA GLY A 64 35.16 3.02 -9.97
C GLY A 64 36.31 2.78 -8.99
N SER A 65 37.26 3.71 -8.84
CA SER A 65 38.37 3.57 -7.88
C SER A 65 37.88 3.41 -6.44
N GLN A 66 36.75 4.03 -6.08
CA GLN A 66 36.15 3.88 -4.76
C GLN A 66 35.69 2.44 -4.45
N HIS A 67 35.58 1.60 -5.48
CA HIS A 67 35.28 0.17 -5.38
C HIS A 67 36.51 -0.70 -5.65
N GLY A 68 37.71 -0.11 -5.75
CA GLY A 68 38.94 -0.81 -6.12
C GLY A 68 39.03 -1.18 -7.62
N LEU A 69 38.17 -0.59 -8.45
CA LEU A 69 38.02 -0.89 -9.88
C LEU A 69 38.20 0.38 -10.71
N ASP A 70 39.40 1.00 -10.69
CA ASP A 70 39.62 2.21 -11.50
C ASP A 70 39.40 1.95 -12.99
N GLY A 71 38.76 2.91 -13.67
CA GLY A 71 38.24 2.71 -15.02
C GLY A 71 37.14 1.63 -15.09
N TRP A 72 36.38 1.48 -13.99
CA TRP A 72 35.29 0.50 -13.81
C TRP A 72 35.66 -0.95 -14.13
N GLY A 73 36.95 -1.31 -13.98
CA GLY A 73 37.48 -2.64 -14.31
C GLY A 73 37.75 -2.86 -15.80
N ASN A 74 37.39 -1.92 -16.66
CA ASN A 74 37.45 -2.03 -18.12
C ASN A 74 38.38 -1.00 -18.77
N ASN A 75 39.20 -0.28 -17.98
CA ASN A 75 40.03 0.85 -18.44
C ASN A 75 39.20 1.99 -19.07
N GLU A 76 37.99 2.21 -18.59
CA GLU A 76 37.10 3.29 -19.00
C GLU A 76 37.70 4.66 -18.64
N LEU A 77 37.42 5.69 -19.46
CA LEU A 77 38.07 7.01 -19.38
C LEU A 77 37.22 8.10 -18.72
N GLN A 78 35.91 7.92 -18.62
CA GLN A 78 34.99 8.90 -18.05
C GLN A 78 34.99 8.94 -16.53
N TYR A 79 34.56 10.08 -15.98
CA TYR A 79 34.07 10.22 -14.62
C TYR A 79 32.54 10.26 -14.66
N TYR A 80 31.85 9.30 -14.03
CA TYR A 80 30.38 9.34 -13.94
C TYR A 80 29.94 10.38 -12.90
N THR A 81 28.87 11.13 -13.21
CA THR A 81 28.33 12.17 -12.33
C THR A 81 26.80 12.13 -12.29
N ASP A 82 26.21 12.81 -11.31
CA ASP A 82 24.79 13.13 -11.17
C ASP A 82 24.43 14.53 -11.69
N ARG A 83 25.38 15.22 -12.34
CA ARG A 83 25.18 16.59 -12.82
C ARG A 83 24.20 16.63 -13.99
N THR A 84 23.41 17.69 -14.08
CA THR A 84 22.46 17.94 -15.18
C THR A 84 23.14 18.08 -16.55
N GLN A 85 24.45 18.30 -16.58
CA GLN A 85 25.28 18.22 -17.78
C GLN A 85 25.36 16.79 -18.33
N ASN A 86 25.26 15.77 -17.50
CA ASN A 86 25.47 14.37 -17.89
C ASN A 86 24.19 13.53 -17.88
N SER A 87 23.21 13.84 -17.04
CA SER A 87 21.90 13.19 -17.09
C SER A 87 20.76 14.13 -16.70
N PHE A 88 19.68 14.13 -17.47
CA PHE A 88 18.50 14.95 -17.22
C PHE A 88 17.29 14.38 -17.97
N VAL A 89 16.07 14.68 -17.50
CA VAL A 89 14.82 14.37 -18.21
C VAL A 89 14.22 15.63 -18.82
N GLY A 90 13.54 15.47 -19.94
CA GLY A 90 12.78 16.53 -20.60
C GLY A 90 12.16 16.06 -21.90
N ASN A 91 11.00 16.61 -22.26
CA ASN A 91 10.21 16.19 -23.43
C ASN A 91 9.85 14.68 -23.42
N GLY A 92 9.56 14.11 -22.24
CA GLY A 92 9.19 12.69 -22.10
C GLY A 92 10.35 11.72 -22.30
N MET A 93 11.60 12.16 -22.11
CA MET A 93 12.77 11.30 -22.32
C MET A 93 13.85 11.56 -21.27
N LEU A 94 14.58 10.51 -20.90
CA LEU A 94 15.87 10.60 -20.23
C LEU A 94 16.99 10.81 -21.26
N THR A 95 17.88 11.75 -21.00
CA THR A 95 19.11 11.94 -21.75
C THR A 95 20.31 11.58 -20.88
N ILE A 96 21.16 10.65 -21.32
CA ILE A 96 22.49 10.38 -20.76
C ILE A 96 23.53 10.89 -21.76
N ARG A 97 24.34 11.87 -21.36
CA ARG A 97 25.23 12.64 -22.24
C ARG A 97 26.68 12.50 -21.81
N ALA A 98 27.48 11.96 -22.71
CA ALA A 98 28.94 11.94 -22.60
C ALA A 98 29.52 13.27 -23.10
N GLN A 99 30.42 13.87 -22.32
CA GLN A 99 31.08 15.14 -22.66
C GLN A 99 32.59 15.01 -22.60
N ALA A 100 33.27 15.77 -23.45
CA ALA A 100 34.70 16.02 -23.32
C ALA A 100 34.89 17.27 -22.45
N GLU A 101 35.21 17.07 -21.19
CA GLU A 101 35.50 18.13 -20.22
C GLU A 101 36.49 17.61 -19.17
N SER A 102 37.30 18.49 -18.60
CA SER A 102 38.17 18.12 -17.48
C SER A 102 37.35 18.14 -16.19
N TYR A 103 37.18 16.97 -15.56
CA TYR A 103 36.43 16.83 -14.32
C TYR A 103 36.92 15.62 -13.52
N GLY A 104 37.10 15.80 -12.20
CA GLY A 104 37.49 14.69 -11.31
C GLY A 104 38.77 13.95 -11.72
N GLY A 105 39.72 14.63 -12.37
CA GLY A 105 40.96 14.03 -12.88
C GLY A 105 40.82 13.22 -14.16
N ARG A 106 39.64 13.24 -14.81
CA ARG A 106 39.39 12.63 -16.12
C ARG A 106 39.11 13.70 -17.17
N SER A 107 39.24 13.31 -18.45
CA SER A 107 39.01 14.19 -19.61
C SER A 107 37.61 14.03 -20.22
N TYR A 108 36.79 13.16 -19.65
CA TYR A 108 35.43 12.91 -20.09
C TYR A 108 34.51 12.72 -18.89
N THR A 109 33.25 13.08 -19.06
CA THR A 109 32.18 12.86 -18.08
C THR A 109 31.01 12.17 -18.74
N SER A 110 30.23 11.42 -17.96
CA SER A 110 29.00 10.77 -18.40
C SER A 110 28.10 10.49 -17.19
N ALA A 111 27.06 9.70 -17.35
CA ALA A 111 26.24 9.20 -16.24
C ALA A 111 26.07 7.67 -16.31
N ARG A 112 25.91 7.07 -15.13
CA ARG A 112 25.57 5.66 -14.92
C ARG A 112 24.48 5.59 -13.86
N LEU A 113 23.28 5.20 -14.26
CA LEU A 113 22.11 5.09 -13.40
C LEU A 113 21.87 3.60 -13.08
N LYS A 114 21.41 3.29 -11.87
CA LYS A 114 21.04 1.94 -11.45
C LYS A 114 19.78 1.91 -10.60
N THR A 115 19.12 0.77 -10.59
CA THR A 115 17.95 0.51 -9.73
C THR A 115 18.30 -0.27 -8.44
N GLN A 116 19.57 -0.60 -8.21
CA GLN A 116 19.99 -1.36 -7.03
C GLN A 116 19.55 -0.69 -5.72
N GLY A 117 18.94 -1.46 -4.82
CA GLY A 117 18.32 -0.97 -3.57
C GLY A 117 16.96 -0.28 -3.75
N LEU A 118 16.48 -0.10 -4.98
CA LEU A 118 15.19 0.53 -5.31
C LEU A 118 14.24 -0.44 -6.02
N PHE A 119 14.72 -1.14 -7.04
CA PHE A 119 13.98 -2.13 -7.79
C PHE A 119 14.90 -3.23 -8.33
N SER A 120 14.52 -4.48 -8.09
CA SER A 120 15.11 -5.66 -8.72
C SER A 120 14.01 -6.67 -9.04
N GLN A 121 14.22 -7.48 -10.07
CA GLN A 121 13.27 -8.53 -10.43
C GLN A 121 14.01 -9.80 -10.90
N MET A 122 13.41 -10.95 -10.62
CA MET A 122 13.85 -12.24 -11.13
C MET A 122 12.87 -12.71 -12.21
N GLY A 123 13.37 -12.96 -13.42
CA GLY A 123 12.55 -13.31 -14.58
C GLY A 123 11.72 -12.15 -15.11
N GLY A 124 11.00 -12.36 -16.22
CA GLY A 124 10.17 -11.33 -16.84
C GLY A 124 10.68 -10.86 -18.20
N ARG A 125 10.04 -9.80 -18.71
CA ARG A 125 10.52 -9.06 -19.87
C ARG A 125 11.05 -7.70 -19.43
N PHE A 126 12.30 -7.42 -19.75
CA PHE A 126 12.96 -6.14 -19.49
C PHE A 126 13.16 -5.45 -20.83
N GLU A 127 12.66 -4.23 -21.00
CA GLU A 127 12.77 -3.51 -22.25
C GLU A 127 13.07 -2.03 -22.06
N MET A 128 13.84 -1.48 -23.00
CA MET A 128 14.15 -0.08 -23.09
C MET A 128 13.98 0.36 -24.54
N ARG A 129 13.28 1.48 -24.76
CA ARG A 129 13.24 2.14 -26.06
C ARG A 129 14.22 3.31 -26.08
N ALA A 130 15.25 3.23 -26.91
CA ALA A 130 16.32 4.24 -26.91
C ALA A 130 16.96 4.47 -28.29
N ALA A 131 17.57 5.63 -28.45
CA ALA A 131 18.52 5.97 -29.50
C ALA A 131 19.91 6.19 -28.87
N LEU A 132 20.96 5.62 -29.47
CA LEU A 132 22.29 5.48 -28.87
C LEU A 132 23.34 6.36 -29.55
N PRO A 133 24.41 6.74 -28.84
CA PRO A 133 25.51 7.52 -29.40
C PRO A 133 26.33 6.70 -30.41
N THR A 134 26.74 7.34 -31.50
CA THR A 134 27.67 6.78 -32.50
C THR A 134 29.00 7.53 -32.47
N GLY A 135 30.06 6.88 -32.96
CA GLY A 135 31.42 7.40 -32.97
C GLY A 135 32.41 6.54 -32.19
N GLN A 136 33.69 6.69 -32.52
CA GLN A 136 34.78 5.94 -31.90
C GLN A 136 34.84 6.17 -30.39
N GLY A 137 34.87 5.08 -29.63
CA GLY A 137 35.06 5.09 -28.18
C GLY A 137 33.80 5.31 -27.34
N PHE A 138 32.61 5.41 -27.95
CA PHE A 138 31.35 5.37 -27.18
C PHE A 138 30.89 3.93 -26.94
N TRP A 139 30.50 3.65 -25.71
CA TRP A 139 30.00 2.35 -25.27
C TRP A 139 28.71 2.53 -24.43
N PRO A 140 27.55 2.70 -25.09
CA PRO A 140 26.25 2.66 -24.43
C PRO A 140 25.87 1.24 -24.02
N ALA A 141 25.25 1.11 -22.85
CA ALA A 141 24.79 -0.18 -22.32
C ALA A 141 23.46 -0.07 -21.55
N PHE A 142 22.61 -1.09 -21.72
CA PHE A 142 21.47 -1.44 -20.88
C PHE A 142 21.65 -2.88 -20.41
N TRP A 143 21.84 -3.05 -19.10
CA TRP A 143 22.37 -4.29 -18.54
C TRP A 143 21.92 -4.46 -17.09
N MET A 144 22.26 -5.60 -16.49
CA MET A 144 21.74 -6.02 -15.21
C MET A 144 22.81 -6.71 -14.37
N LEU A 145 22.84 -6.38 -13.07
CA LEU A 145 23.67 -7.04 -12.06
C LEU A 145 22.77 -7.63 -10.95
N PRO A 146 23.21 -8.69 -10.25
CA PRO A 146 22.45 -9.26 -9.15
C PRO A 146 22.24 -8.21 -8.04
N GLU A 147 21.03 -8.18 -7.46
CA GLU A 147 20.76 -7.31 -6.31
C GLU A 147 21.65 -7.68 -5.13
N THR A 148 21.95 -8.97 -4.98
CA THR A 148 22.87 -9.50 -3.98
C THR A 148 23.76 -10.57 -4.59
N ASN A 149 25.07 -10.48 -4.31
CA ASN A 149 26.09 -11.43 -4.76
C ASN A 149 26.01 -12.77 -4.00
N THR A 150 24.99 -13.58 -4.32
CA THR A 150 24.66 -14.84 -3.62
C THR A 150 25.70 -15.94 -3.81
N TYR A 151 26.37 -15.98 -4.97
CA TYR A 151 27.22 -17.09 -5.39
C TYR A 151 28.72 -16.74 -5.40
N GLY A 152 29.08 -15.61 -4.79
CA GLY A 152 30.42 -15.03 -4.80
C GLY A 152 30.49 -13.73 -5.61
N GLY A 153 31.67 -13.14 -5.69
CA GLY A 153 31.88 -11.93 -6.46
C GLY A 153 31.65 -12.14 -7.96
N TRP A 154 31.54 -11.04 -8.71
CA TRP A 154 31.42 -11.07 -10.16
C TRP A 154 32.50 -11.97 -10.80
N ALA A 155 32.21 -12.85 -11.76
CA ALA A 155 30.90 -13.09 -12.39
C ALA A 155 30.17 -14.33 -11.83
N ALA A 156 30.59 -14.88 -10.69
CA ALA A 156 29.94 -16.06 -10.11
C ALA A 156 28.46 -15.82 -9.77
N SER A 157 28.09 -14.56 -9.44
CA SER A 157 26.70 -14.13 -9.23
C SER A 157 26.01 -13.58 -10.49
N GLY A 158 26.67 -13.61 -11.64
CA GLY A 158 26.09 -13.28 -12.94
C GLY A 158 26.12 -11.80 -13.34
N GLU A 159 25.98 -11.58 -14.64
CA GLU A 159 25.69 -10.30 -15.32
C GLU A 159 24.86 -10.62 -16.57
N ILE A 160 23.87 -9.78 -16.88
CA ILE A 160 23.08 -9.91 -18.11
C ILE A 160 23.09 -8.58 -18.86
N ASP A 161 23.64 -8.59 -20.07
CA ASP A 161 23.68 -7.43 -20.94
C ASP A 161 22.53 -7.52 -21.93
N ILE A 162 21.47 -6.73 -21.70
CA ILE A 162 20.29 -6.69 -22.56
C ILE A 162 20.68 -6.05 -23.90
N MET A 163 21.48 -4.99 -23.86
CA MET A 163 22.04 -4.34 -25.02
C MET A 163 23.37 -3.67 -24.68
N GLU A 164 24.39 -4.00 -25.45
CA GLU A 164 25.60 -3.19 -25.60
C GLU A 164 25.78 -2.81 -27.07
N ALA A 165 26.34 -1.63 -27.31
CA ALA A 165 26.75 -1.23 -28.65
C ALA A 165 28.14 -0.61 -28.65
N ARG A 166 28.83 -0.73 -29.79
CA ARG A 166 30.09 -0.03 -30.04
C ARG A 166 29.78 1.15 -30.96
N GLY A 167 30.01 2.38 -30.52
CA GLY A 167 29.64 3.57 -31.30
C GLY A 167 30.28 3.61 -32.70
N GLN A 168 31.46 3.02 -32.88
CA GLN A 168 32.13 2.88 -34.18
C GLN A 168 31.56 1.77 -35.10
N GLN A 169 30.63 0.97 -34.61
CA GLN A 169 29.90 -0.05 -35.37
C GLN A 169 28.39 0.22 -35.29
N PRO A 170 27.91 1.32 -35.90
CA PRO A 170 26.54 1.80 -35.69
C PRO A 170 25.47 0.88 -36.28
N ASP A 171 25.83 -0.13 -37.07
CA ASP A 171 24.91 -1.11 -37.67
C ASP A 171 24.70 -2.35 -36.79
N ARG A 172 25.24 -2.38 -35.56
CA ARG A 172 25.27 -3.58 -34.70
C ARG A 172 25.03 -3.26 -33.23
N VAL A 173 24.38 -4.21 -32.56
CA VAL A 173 24.27 -4.31 -31.09
C VAL A 173 24.62 -5.74 -30.66
N ALA A 174 24.82 -5.96 -29.37
CA ALA A 174 25.07 -7.27 -28.80
C ALA A 174 24.27 -7.47 -27.52
N GLY A 175 23.92 -8.73 -27.25
CA GLY A 175 23.42 -9.17 -25.95
C GLY A 175 24.34 -10.25 -25.39
N ALA A 176 24.62 -10.20 -24.10
CA ALA A 176 25.60 -11.08 -23.47
C ALA A 176 25.19 -11.52 -22.06
N ILE A 177 25.87 -12.55 -21.59
CA ILE A 177 25.85 -12.96 -20.18
C ILE A 177 27.28 -13.19 -19.71
N HIS A 178 27.58 -12.79 -18.48
CA HIS A 178 28.80 -13.18 -17.77
C HIS A 178 28.45 -14.10 -16.61
N TYR A 179 29.16 -15.21 -16.48
CA TYR A 179 28.85 -16.28 -15.52
C TYR A 179 30.13 -17.08 -15.19
N GLY A 180 30.01 -18.23 -14.52
CA GLY A 180 31.13 -19.10 -14.16
C GLY A 180 31.69 -18.81 -12.78
N GLY A 181 32.99 -18.53 -12.68
CA GLY A 181 33.67 -18.21 -11.42
C GLY A 181 33.79 -16.71 -11.13
N SER A 182 34.19 -16.37 -9.91
CA SER A 182 34.63 -15.00 -9.60
C SER A 182 35.88 -14.65 -10.40
N TRP A 183 36.04 -13.37 -10.75
CA TRP A 183 37.21 -12.87 -11.47
C TRP A 183 38.51 -13.39 -10.82
N PRO A 184 39.49 -13.85 -11.61
CA PRO A 184 39.55 -13.82 -13.08
C PRO A 184 38.95 -15.06 -13.78
N ASN A 185 38.23 -15.93 -13.06
CA ASN A 185 37.70 -17.20 -13.59
C ASN A 185 36.31 -17.07 -14.22
N ASN A 186 35.88 -15.86 -14.58
CA ASN A 186 34.62 -15.64 -15.25
C ASN A 186 34.65 -16.13 -16.71
N VAL A 187 33.49 -16.50 -17.23
CA VAL A 187 33.24 -16.81 -18.64
C VAL A 187 32.15 -15.87 -19.13
N TRP A 188 32.11 -15.63 -20.45
CA TRP A 188 31.06 -14.84 -21.06
C TRP A 188 30.58 -15.46 -22.37
N SER A 189 29.35 -15.11 -22.76
CA SER A 189 28.75 -15.52 -24.03
C SER A 189 28.02 -14.33 -24.65
N GLU A 190 28.54 -13.79 -25.76
CA GLU A 190 27.95 -12.67 -26.51
C GLU A 190 27.28 -13.19 -27.78
N SER A 191 26.17 -12.58 -28.15
CA SER A 191 25.50 -12.79 -29.44
C SER A 191 25.31 -11.42 -30.12
N PRO A 192 25.99 -11.14 -31.25
CA PRO A 192 25.80 -9.89 -31.97
C PRO A 192 24.56 -9.94 -32.87
N ARG A 193 23.91 -8.79 -33.03
CA ARG A 193 22.83 -8.54 -33.98
C ARG A 193 23.18 -7.39 -34.91
N ARG A 194 23.18 -7.67 -36.21
CA ARG A 194 23.19 -6.61 -37.22
C ARG A 194 21.79 -6.05 -37.42
N LEU A 195 21.65 -4.74 -37.38
CA LEU A 195 20.39 -4.03 -37.64
C LEU A 195 19.98 -4.15 -39.12
N PRO A 196 18.67 -4.00 -39.44
CA PRO A 196 18.19 -3.92 -40.81
C PRO A 196 18.96 -2.87 -41.65
N ALA A 197 19.08 -3.13 -42.95
CA ALA A 197 19.82 -2.24 -43.83
C ALA A 197 19.22 -0.82 -43.82
N GLY A 198 20.06 0.19 -43.62
CA GLY A 198 19.66 1.60 -43.56
C GLY A 198 19.28 2.11 -42.18
N GLN A 199 19.20 1.24 -41.16
CA GLN A 199 19.02 1.61 -39.76
C GLN A 199 20.35 1.59 -39.02
N THR A 200 20.44 2.38 -37.96
CA THR A 200 21.60 2.45 -37.08
C THR A 200 21.17 2.53 -35.62
N ILE A 201 22.10 2.31 -34.69
CA ILE A 201 21.85 2.51 -33.27
C ILE A 201 21.47 3.95 -32.90
N ALA A 202 21.65 4.93 -33.80
CA ALA A 202 21.20 6.31 -33.58
C ALA A 202 19.69 6.52 -33.83
N ASP A 203 19.02 5.55 -34.47
CA ASP A 203 17.57 5.51 -34.57
C ASP A 203 16.98 4.96 -33.26
N PHE A 204 15.72 5.26 -32.97
CA PHE A 204 15.06 4.65 -31.82
C PHE A 204 14.70 3.20 -32.10
N HIS A 205 15.20 2.31 -31.24
CA HIS A 205 14.88 0.89 -31.23
C HIS A 205 14.37 0.46 -29.85
N THR A 206 13.58 -0.61 -29.82
CA THR A 206 13.24 -1.31 -28.57
C THR A 206 14.22 -2.46 -28.37
N TYR A 207 15.01 -2.38 -27.31
CA TYR A 207 15.94 -3.43 -26.89
C TYR A 207 15.31 -4.18 -25.73
N ALA A 208 15.18 -5.50 -25.85
CA ALA A 208 14.50 -6.30 -24.83
C ALA A 208 15.15 -7.65 -24.55
N LEU A 209 14.98 -8.10 -23.32
CA LEU A 209 15.30 -9.44 -22.84
C LEU A 209 14.02 -10.08 -22.28
N GLU A 210 13.72 -11.30 -22.68
CA GLU A 210 12.81 -12.18 -21.97
C GLU A 210 13.61 -13.22 -21.19
N TRP A 211 13.33 -13.31 -19.89
CA TRP A 211 14.03 -14.16 -18.94
C TRP A 211 13.04 -15.11 -18.27
N ASP A 212 13.06 -16.35 -18.74
CA ASP A 212 12.34 -17.46 -18.15
C ASP A 212 13.25 -18.09 -17.07
N VAL A 213 12.76 -18.23 -15.84
CA VAL A 213 13.56 -18.77 -14.71
C VAL A 213 13.21 -20.23 -14.42
N SER A 214 11.94 -20.61 -14.57
CA SER A 214 11.40 -21.93 -14.25
C SER A 214 10.09 -22.17 -15.01
N PRO A 215 9.75 -23.42 -15.37
CA PRO A 215 10.52 -24.66 -15.19
C PRO A 215 11.61 -24.86 -16.26
N SER A 216 11.62 -24.04 -17.32
CA SER A 216 12.61 -24.11 -18.40
C SER A 216 13.37 -22.78 -18.45
N PRO A 217 14.56 -22.70 -17.83
CA PRO A 217 15.30 -21.44 -17.78
C PRO A 217 15.83 -21.08 -19.17
N ALA A 218 15.59 -19.84 -19.60
CA ALA A 218 16.02 -19.32 -20.90
C ALA A 218 16.16 -17.79 -20.85
N LEU A 219 17.14 -17.28 -21.57
CA LEU A 219 17.33 -15.84 -21.81
C LEU A 219 17.21 -15.59 -23.32
N ARG A 220 16.34 -14.67 -23.72
CA ARG A 220 15.97 -14.42 -25.12
C ARG A 220 16.08 -12.94 -25.42
N TRP A 221 16.91 -12.55 -26.39
CA TRP A 221 17.16 -11.16 -26.75
C TRP A 221 16.45 -10.74 -28.01
N TYR A 222 15.92 -9.52 -27.99
CA TYR A 222 15.12 -8.94 -29.05
C TYR A 222 15.60 -7.52 -29.38
N VAL A 223 15.51 -7.17 -30.67
CA VAL A 223 15.52 -5.79 -31.14
C VAL A 223 14.26 -5.59 -31.97
N ASP A 224 13.44 -4.59 -31.62
CA ASP A 224 12.15 -4.31 -32.25
C ASP A 224 11.25 -5.55 -32.34
N ASP A 225 11.16 -6.28 -31.23
CA ASP A 225 10.42 -7.56 -31.09
C ASP A 225 10.92 -8.71 -31.98
N VAL A 226 12.05 -8.54 -32.67
CA VAL A 226 12.70 -9.61 -33.43
C VAL A 226 13.70 -10.35 -32.55
N LEU A 227 13.37 -11.59 -32.18
CA LEU A 227 14.27 -12.51 -31.49
C LEU A 227 15.53 -12.74 -32.33
N TYR A 228 16.71 -12.52 -31.73
CA TYR A 228 17.98 -12.78 -32.42
C TYR A 228 18.94 -13.69 -31.67
N ALA A 229 18.73 -13.90 -30.37
CA ALA A 229 19.55 -14.80 -29.57
C ALA A 229 18.73 -15.47 -28.47
N THR A 230 19.04 -16.75 -28.22
CA THR A 230 18.54 -17.51 -27.08
C THR A 230 19.73 -18.17 -26.40
N LYS A 231 19.81 -18.08 -25.08
CA LYS A 231 20.75 -18.83 -24.26
C LYS A 231 19.97 -19.69 -23.28
N THR A 232 20.41 -20.94 -23.12
CA THR A 232 19.83 -21.95 -22.22
C THR A 232 20.91 -22.76 -21.51
N ASP A 233 22.18 -22.36 -21.64
CA ASP A 233 23.33 -23.07 -21.10
C ASP A 233 24.31 -22.08 -20.48
N TRP A 234 24.53 -22.22 -19.19
CA TRP A 234 25.44 -21.44 -18.35
C TRP A 234 25.66 -22.20 -17.03
N TRP A 235 26.59 -21.72 -16.20
CA TRP A 235 26.87 -22.31 -14.90
C TRP A 235 27.43 -21.26 -13.92
N SER A 236 27.43 -21.58 -12.63
CA SER A 236 28.11 -20.79 -11.58
C SER A 236 28.98 -21.70 -10.73
N SER A 237 30.16 -21.24 -10.30
CA SER A 237 30.97 -21.96 -9.32
C SER A 237 30.33 -22.01 -7.93
N GLY A 238 29.35 -21.14 -7.67
CA GLY A 238 28.69 -20.98 -6.37
C GLY A 238 27.31 -21.64 -6.24
N GLY A 239 26.76 -22.24 -7.31
CA GLY A 239 25.41 -22.82 -7.28
C GLY A 239 25.10 -23.75 -8.45
N ALA A 240 24.07 -24.59 -8.29
CA ALA A 240 23.58 -25.46 -9.35
C ALA A 240 22.77 -24.68 -10.39
N TYR A 241 22.74 -25.16 -11.64
CA TYR A 241 21.87 -24.58 -12.69
C TYR A 241 20.42 -24.47 -12.19
N PRO A 242 19.73 -23.32 -12.38
CA PRO A 242 20.07 -22.21 -13.26
C PRO A 242 20.90 -21.07 -12.65
N ALA A 243 21.63 -21.30 -11.54
CA ALA A 243 22.59 -20.30 -11.05
C ALA A 243 23.60 -19.89 -12.16
N PRO A 244 23.89 -18.59 -12.31
CA PRO A 244 23.54 -17.52 -11.36
C PRO A 244 22.22 -16.77 -11.67
N PHE A 245 21.53 -17.11 -12.75
CA PHE A 245 20.33 -16.38 -13.22
C PHE A 245 19.04 -16.93 -12.59
N ASP A 246 19.07 -17.06 -11.26
CA ASP A 246 17.99 -17.56 -10.40
C ASP A 246 17.86 -16.73 -9.09
N LYS A 247 18.30 -15.47 -9.16
CA LYS A 247 18.17 -14.43 -8.12
C LYS A 247 17.64 -13.14 -8.73
N PRO A 248 17.10 -12.19 -7.96
CA PRO A 248 16.72 -10.87 -8.48
C PRO A 248 17.91 -10.07 -8.99
N PHE A 249 17.73 -9.39 -10.11
CA PHE A 249 18.73 -8.51 -10.73
C PHE A 249 18.19 -7.08 -10.84
N SER A 250 19.08 -6.12 -10.70
CA SER A 250 18.87 -4.68 -10.82
C SER A 250 19.40 -4.17 -12.15
N MET A 251 18.70 -3.19 -12.73
CA MET A 251 19.03 -2.62 -14.03
C MET A 251 20.06 -1.50 -13.92
N LEU A 252 20.86 -1.34 -14.98
CA LEU A 252 21.83 -0.28 -15.15
C LEU A 252 21.74 0.32 -16.56
N LEU A 253 21.92 1.63 -16.63
CA LEU A 253 21.99 2.42 -17.87
C LEU A 253 23.24 3.31 -17.83
N ASN A 254 24.08 3.25 -18.86
CA ASN A 254 25.23 4.15 -18.96
C ASN A 254 25.69 4.37 -20.40
N VAL A 255 26.52 5.41 -20.56
CA VAL A 255 27.38 5.59 -21.74
C VAL A 255 28.82 5.69 -21.25
N ALA A 256 29.59 4.61 -21.38
CA ALA A 256 31.03 4.65 -21.14
C ALA A 256 31.77 5.34 -22.30
N VAL A 257 32.94 5.88 -22.00
CA VAL A 257 33.86 6.52 -22.96
C VAL A 257 35.22 5.86 -22.85
N GLY A 258 35.68 5.23 -23.93
CA GLY A 258 36.90 4.42 -23.91
C GLY A 258 36.70 3.06 -23.26
N GLY A 259 37.82 2.39 -22.95
CA GLY A 259 37.84 1.05 -22.38
C GLY A 259 38.30 -0.02 -23.36
N ASN A 260 38.55 -1.22 -22.83
CA ASN A 260 39.12 -2.35 -23.58
C ASN A 260 38.23 -2.80 -24.76
N TYR A 261 36.92 -2.62 -24.65
CA TYR A 261 35.93 -3.09 -25.63
C TYR A 261 35.82 -2.20 -26.87
N VAL A 262 35.88 -0.88 -26.69
CA VAL A 262 35.69 0.12 -27.75
C VAL A 262 36.95 0.86 -28.16
N GLY A 263 38.01 0.84 -27.33
CA GLY A 263 39.19 1.69 -27.50
C GLY A 263 38.89 3.17 -27.20
N PRO A 264 39.93 4.02 -27.07
CA PRO A 264 39.73 5.43 -26.71
C PRO A 264 39.01 6.22 -27.83
N PRO A 265 38.40 7.38 -27.51
CA PRO A 265 38.04 8.39 -28.49
C PRO A 265 39.23 8.83 -29.34
N ASN A 266 38.96 9.30 -30.56
CA ASN A 266 39.97 9.85 -31.47
C ASN A 266 39.49 11.18 -32.08
N ALA A 267 40.25 11.72 -33.05
CA ALA A 267 39.93 12.99 -33.70
C ALA A 267 38.58 13.00 -34.46
N SER A 268 37.99 11.84 -34.77
CA SER A 268 36.66 11.75 -35.40
C SER A 268 35.52 11.62 -34.38
N THR A 269 35.82 11.43 -33.10
CA THR A 269 34.80 11.34 -32.05
C THR A 269 34.21 12.72 -31.79
N THR A 270 32.91 12.87 -32.03
CA THR A 270 32.20 14.13 -31.80
C THR A 270 31.61 14.15 -30.39
N PHE A 271 31.88 15.23 -29.65
CA PHE A 271 31.30 15.49 -28.33
C PHE A 271 30.50 16.81 -28.35
N PRO A 272 29.44 16.94 -27.53
CA PRO A 272 28.84 15.88 -26.72
C PRO A 272 28.13 14.84 -27.60
N SER A 273 27.98 13.62 -27.08
CA SER A 273 27.14 12.57 -27.68
C SER A 273 26.25 11.96 -26.60
N GLN A 274 25.10 11.43 -26.98
CA GLN A 274 24.04 11.11 -26.02
C GLN A 274 23.28 9.83 -26.35
N MET A 275 22.86 9.14 -25.30
CA MET A 275 21.80 8.13 -25.32
C MET A 275 20.48 8.81 -24.91
N LEU A 276 19.47 8.69 -25.75
CA LEU A 276 18.11 9.17 -25.50
C LEU A 276 17.23 7.98 -25.19
N VAL A 277 16.60 7.96 -24.03
CA VAL A 277 15.73 6.87 -23.57
C VAL A 277 14.30 7.40 -23.45
N ASP A 278 13.40 6.79 -24.20
CA ASP A 278 11.96 7.09 -24.22
C ASP A 278 11.27 6.46 -23.02
N TYR A 279 11.50 5.16 -22.79
CA TYR A 279 11.01 4.48 -21.59
C TYR A 279 11.89 3.30 -21.22
N VAL A 280 11.76 2.86 -19.97
CA VAL A 280 12.19 1.54 -19.50
C VAL A 280 10.99 0.85 -18.86
N ARG A 281 10.70 -0.40 -19.24
CA ARG A 281 9.59 -1.18 -18.70
C ARG A 281 10.05 -2.58 -18.34
N VAL A 282 9.46 -3.11 -17.27
CA VAL A 282 9.64 -4.48 -16.82
C VAL A 282 8.26 -5.12 -16.67
N SER A 283 8.10 -6.32 -17.24
CA SER A 283 6.82 -7.04 -17.28
C SER A 283 6.93 -8.47 -16.78
N THR A 284 5.82 -9.01 -16.26
CA THR A 284 5.68 -10.34 -15.67
C THR A 284 4.55 -11.14 -16.34
N ALA A 285 4.63 -12.47 -16.22
CA ALA A 285 3.63 -13.39 -16.78
C ALA A 285 2.34 -13.43 -15.96
N ALA A 286 2.43 -13.13 -14.66
CA ALA A 286 1.30 -13.02 -13.74
C ALA A 286 1.21 -11.59 -13.18
N PRO A 287 0.02 -11.13 -12.75
CA PRO A 287 -0.12 -9.83 -12.11
C PRO A 287 0.80 -9.68 -10.89
N PRO A 288 1.57 -8.57 -10.79
CA PRO A 288 2.47 -8.36 -9.67
C PRO A 288 1.69 -8.12 -8.37
N ALA A 289 2.29 -8.47 -7.23
CA ALA A 289 1.86 -7.93 -5.95
C ALA A 289 2.35 -6.48 -5.87
N ILE A 290 1.46 -5.55 -5.52
CA ILE A 290 1.78 -4.12 -5.42
C ILE A 290 1.83 -3.74 -3.96
N THR A 291 2.98 -3.20 -3.52
CA THR A 291 3.15 -2.71 -2.15
C THR A 291 3.52 -1.24 -2.17
N PHE A 292 2.68 -0.40 -1.58
CA PHE A 292 2.99 0.99 -1.29
C PHE A 292 3.58 1.10 0.12
N ASN A 293 4.89 1.21 0.24
CA ASN A 293 5.57 1.46 1.52
C ASN A 293 5.88 2.94 1.68
N VAL A 294 4.99 3.66 2.37
CA VAL A 294 5.16 5.10 2.64
C VAL A 294 5.61 5.28 4.08
N ALA A 295 6.91 5.48 4.31
CA ALA A 295 7.46 5.56 5.67
C ALA A 295 6.91 6.77 6.46
N SER A 296 6.77 7.93 5.82
CA SER A 296 6.22 9.16 6.39
C SER A 296 5.68 10.09 5.30
N GLY A 297 4.94 11.13 5.67
CA GLY A 297 4.39 12.09 4.70
C GLY A 297 3.26 11.51 3.86
N SER A 298 3.08 12.03 2.63
CA SER A 298 2.03 11.60 1.70
C SER A 298 2.58 11.43 0.29
N GLN A 299 2.16 10.36 -0.39
CA GLN A 299 2.54 10.01 -1.76
C GLN A 299 1.30 9.62 -2.56
N THR A 300 1.15 10.07 -3.81
CA THR A 300 0.08 9.59 -4.69
C THR A 300 0.42 8.23 -5.27
N GLN A 301 -0.57 7.45 -5.70
CA GLN A 301 -0.32 6.16 -6.39
C GLN A 301 0.61 6.33 -7.61
N ALA A 302 0.48 7.44 -8.34
CA ALA A 302 1.35 7.76 -9.48
C ALA A 302 2.81 7.96 -9.06
N ALA A 303 3.04 8.74 -7.99
CA ALA A 303 4.37 8.90 -7.41
C ALA A 303 4.90 7.59 -6.81
N GLY A 304 4.03 6.64 -6.47
CA GLY A 304 4.36 5.28 -6.07
C GLY A 304 4.60 4.31 -7.23
N GLY A 305 4.68 4.80 -8.49
CA GLY A 305 4.92 3.96 -9.66
C GLY A 305 3.68 3.54 -10.44
N HIS A 306 2.48 3.86 -9.94
CA HIS A 306 1.22 3.33 -10.47
C HIS A 306 0.22 4.45 -10.75
N ALA A 307 0.32 5.09 -11.91
CA ALA A 307 -0.63 6.11 -12.34
C ALA A 307 -2.08 5.58 -12.33
N ARG A 308 -2.25 4.30 -12.71
CA ARG A 308 -3.49 3.52 -12.58
C ARG A 308 -3.11 2.08 -12.27
N ILE A 309 -3.84 1.44 -11.36
CA ILE A 309 -3.65 0.03 -11.04
C ILE A 309 -4.67 -0.78 -11.83
N ALA A 310 -4.21 -1.40 -12.93
CA ALA A 310 -5.08 -2.16 -13.82
C ALA A 310 -5.14 -3.65 -13.47
N ALA A 311 -4.01 -4.21 -13.02
CA ALA A 311 -3.88 -5.60 -12.63
C ALA A 311 -2.90 -5.72 -11.46
N ALA A 312 -3.28 -6.49 -10.45
CA ALA A 312 -2.45 -6.82 -9.30
C ALA A 312 -2.89 -8.20 -8.78
N SER A 313 -1.97 -8.95 -8.15
CA SER A 313 -2.33 -10.14 -7.36
C SER A 313 -2.67 -9.80 -5.91
N SER A 314 -2.20 -8.66 -5.42
CA SER A 314 -2.60 -8.01 -4.17
C SER A 314 -2.22 -6.53 -4.20
N VAL A 315 -2.89 -5.70 -3.41
CA VAL A 315 -2.49 -4.30 -3.18
C VAL A 315 -2.32 -4.09 -1.68
N THR A 316 -1.12 -3.75 -1.23
CA THR A 316 -0.81 -3.62 0.19
C THR A 316 -0.25 -2.22 0.49
N LYS A 317 -0.75 -1.58 1.54
CA LYS A 317 -0.21 -0.33 2.08
C LYS A 317 0.50 -0.58 3.41
N THR A 318 1.80 -0.27 3.46
CA THR A 318 2.65 -0.35 4.66
C THR A 318 3.32 0.99 4.97
N GLY A 319 4.01 1.09 6.11
CA GLY A 319 4.67 2.32 6.58
C GLY A 319 3.69 3.33 7.20
N ALA A 320 4.19 4.22 8.07
CA ALA A 320 3.35 5.12 8.87
C ALA A 320 2.74 6.30 8.09
N GLY A 321 3.22 6.59 6.88
CA GLY A 321 2.74 7.67 6.02
C GLY A 321 1.44 7.33 5.26
N THR A 322 1.08 8.21 4.33
CA THR A 322 -0.16 8.14 3.55
C THR A 322 0.09 7.83 2.08
N VAL A 323 -0.59 6.82 1.53
CA VAL A 323 -0.74 6.70 0.06
C VAL A 323 -2.09 7.27 -0.37
N VAL A 324 -2.13 7.99 -1.50
CA VAL A 324 -3.35 8.62 -2.03
C VAL A 324 -3.76 7.95 -3.34
N PHE A 325 -4.96 7.37 -3.36
CA PHE A 325 -5.59 6.85 -4.57
C PHE A 325 -6.47 7.94 -5.17
N ASP A 326 -5.90 8.67 -6.14
CA ASP A 326 -6.46 9.84 -6.80
C ASP A 326 -6.91 9.58 -8.26
N ALA A 327 -6.75 8.36 -8.75
CA ALA A 327 -7.19 7.93 -10.08
C ALA A 327 -8.09 6.69 -10.03
N VAL A 328 -8.76 6.40 -11.14
CA VAL A 328 -9.58 5.20 -11.32
C VAL A 328 -8.66 3.97 -11.43
N ASN A 329 -8.95 2.96 -10.61
CA ASN A 329 -8.27 1.66 -10.60
C ASN A 329 -9.24 0.53 -11.01
N THR A 330 -8.73 -0.56 -11.59
CA THR A 330 -9.56 -1.66 -12.15
C THR A 330 -9.09 -3.06 -11.77
N TYR A 331 -8.14 -3.18 -10.83
CA TYR A 331 -7.72 -4.47 -10.32
C TYR A 331 -8.86 -5.18 -9.56
N THR A 332 -8.78 -6.50 -9.43
CA THR A 332 -9.79 -7.30 -8.72
C THR A 332 -9.24 -8.00 -7.47
N ALA A 333 -7.93 -7.93 -7.26
CA ALA A 333 -7.27 -8.50 -6.09
C ALA A 333 -7.61 -7.75 -4.79
N PRO A 334 -7.53 -8.41 -3.62
CA PRO A 334 -7.80 -7.78 -2.34
C PRO A 334 -6.80 -6.65 -2.04
N THR A 335 -7.27 -5.66 -1.29
CA THR A 335 -6.47 -4.56 -0.76
C THR A 335 -6.27 -4.72 0.74
N SER A 336 -5.03 -4.61 1.23
CA SER A 336 -4.71 -4.61 2.66
C SER A 336 -4.07 -3.27 3.07
N VAL A 337 -4.54 -2.70 4.17
CA VAL A 337 -3.92 -1.52 4.80
C VAL A 337 -3.29 -1.97 6.11
N ASP A 338 -1.98 -2.22 6.09
CA ASP A 338 -1.25 -2.82 7.21
C ASP A 338 -0.75 -1.76 8.20
N ALA A 339 -0.47 -0.54 7.71
CA ALA A 339 -0.02 0.58 8.53
C ALA A 339 -0.26 1.94 7.86
N GLY A 340 -0.34 2.99 8.68
CA GLY A 340 -0.53 4.37 8.23
C GLY A 340 -1.89 4.56 7.57
N THR A 341 -1.95 5.38 6.51
CA THR A 341 -3.22 5.73 5.87
C THR A 341 -3.24 5.37 4.38
N LEU A 342 -4.29 4.67 3.95
CA LEU A 342 -4.72 4.64 2.55
C LEU A 342 -5.82 5.68 2.38
N ARG A 343 -5.57 6.73 1.61
CA ARG A 343 -6.51 7.82 1.35
C ARG A 343 -7.14 7.68 -0.03
N VAL A 344 -8.44 7.45 -0.07
CA VAL A 344 -9.25 7.36 -1.29
C VAL A 344 -9.73 8.76 -1.66
N ALA A 345 -9.03 9.42 -2.59
CA ALA A 345 -9.37 10.76 -3.07
C ALA A 345 -10.26 10.73 -4.33
N ASN A 346 -10.26 9.61 -5.05
CA ASN A 346 -11.15 9.34 -6.16
C ASN A 346 -12.20 8.30 -5.77
N ALA A 347 -13.47 8.50 -6.10
CA ALA A 347 -14.56 7.57 -5.74
C ALA A 347 -14.43 6.18 -6.36
N GLN A 348 -13.63 6.02 -7.42
CA GLN A 348 -13.27 4.74 -8.03
C GLN A 348 -11.78 4.38 -7.79
N GLY A 349 -11.18 4.98 -6.76
CA GLY A 349 -9.80 4.69 -6.35
C GLY A 349 -9.66 3.27 -5.80
N LEU A 350 -10.70 2.75 -5.14
CA LEU A 350 -10.80 1.34 -4.81
C LEU A 350 -11.82 0.68 -5.75
N PRO A 351 -11.41 -0.31 -6.55
CA PRO A 351 -12.35 -1.09 -7.37
C PRO A 351 -13.21 -1.97 -6.47
N ALA A 352 -14.14 -2.73 -7.08
CA ALA A 352 -14.99 -3.68 -6.37
C ALA A 352 -14.21 -4.92 -5.89
N SER A 353 -13.26 -4.72 -4.97
CA SER A 353 -12.41 -5.72 -4.34
C SER A 353 -12.48 -5.59 -2.81
N PRO A 354 -12.38 -6.70 -2.04
CA PRO A 354 -12.34 -6.65 -0.58
C PRO A 354 -11.17 -5.80 -0.06
N VAL A 355 -11.41 -5.10 1.04
CA VAL A 355 -10.45 -4.25 1.74
C VAL A 355 -10.33 -4.72 3.18
N THR A 356 -9.12 -5.04 3.63
CA THR A 356 -8.82 -5.30 5.03
C THR A 356 -8.02 -4.13 5.58
N VAL A 357 -8.48 -3.54 6.69
CA VAL A 357 -7.75 -2.49 7.41
C VAL A 357 -7.28 -3.10 8.71
N ASN A 358 -5.97 -3.27 8.84
CA ASN A 358 -5.36 -3.92 9.99
C ASN A 358 -5.21 -2.96 11.18
N ALA A 359 -4.89 -3.51 12.34
CA ALA A 359 -4.82 -2.77 13.60
C ALA A 359 -3.94 -1.51 13.51
N GLY A 360 -4.50 -0.36 13.91
CA GLY A 360 -3.82 0.94 13.92
C GLY A 360 -3.65 1.60 12.54
N ALA A 361 -4.13 0.98 11.47
CA ALA A 361 -4.16 1.56 10.13
C ALA A 361 -5.46 2.34 9.88
N THR A 362 -5.46 3.16 8.83
CA THR A 362 -6.62 3.99 8.46
C THR A 362 -6.94 3.89 6.97
N LEU A 363 -8.20 3.63 6.65
CA LEU A 363 -8.80 3.87 5.35
C LEU A 363 -9.54 5.22 5.39
N ALA A 364 -8.98 6.24 4.78
CA ALA A 364 -9.58 7.58 4.74
C ALA A 364 -10.33 7.81 3.42
N ILE A 365 -11.65 7.97 3.49
CA ILE A 365 -12.48 8.27 2.31
C ILE A 365 -12.60 9.79 2.17
N THR A 366 -11.93 10.35 1.17
CA THR A 366 -11.86 11.81 0.93
C THR A 366 -12.44 12.25 -0.41
N ALA A 367 -12.92 11.30 -1.23
CA ALA A 367 -13.62 11.58 -2.46
C ALA A 367 -14.82 12.52 -2.24
N THR A 368 -15.08 13.42 -3.17
CA THR A 368 -16.20 14.38 -3.10
C THR A 368 -17.53 13.82 -3.60
N SER A 369 -17.49 12.68 -4.30
CA SER A 369 -18.68 11.98 -4.81
C SER A 369 -18.91 10.68 -4.05
N SER A 370 -20.08 10.07 -4.25
CA SER A 370 -20.43 8.79 -3.64
C SER A 370 -19.38 7.72 -3.93
N THR A 371 -18.94 7.01 -2.88
CA THR A 371 -17.91 5.96 -3.00
C THR A 371 -18.53 4.60 -2.72
N GLY A 372 -18.29 3.63 -3.61
CA GLY A 372 -18.69 2.23 -3.43
C GLY A 372 -17.50 1.37 -3.00
N LEU A 373 -17.69 0.51 -1.99
CA LEU A 373 -16.70 -0.45 -1.52
C LEU A 373 -17.32 -1.85 -1.57
N ALA A 374 -16.57 -2.85 -2.05
CA ALA A 374 -17.08 -4.21 -2.13
C ALA A 374 -17.27 -4.81 -0.73
N GLY A 375 -16.19 -4.94 0.04
CA GLY A 375 -16.26 -5.39 1.42
C GLY A 375 -15.16 -4.74 2.24
N VAL A 376 -15.46 -4.37 3.48
CA VAL A 376 -14.49 -3.81 4.41
C VAL A 376 -14.44 -4.67 5.66
N THR A 377 -13.26 -5.20 5.97
CA THR A 377 -12.98 -5.87 7.24
C THR A 377 -12.09 -4.97 8.08
N LEU A 378 -12.51 -4.67 9.31
CA LEU A 378 -11.82 -3.79 10.24
C LEU A 378 -11.26 -4.55 11.43
N ASP A 379 -9.94 -4.60 11.55
CA ASP A 379 -9.28 -5.08 12.76
C ASP A 379 -9.39 -4.09 13.92
N PHE A 380 -9.03 -4.55 15.12
CA PHE A 380 -9.04 -3.73 16.32
C PHE A 380 -8.17 -2.46 16.18
N GLY A 381 -8.76 -1.29 16.45
CA GLY A 381 -8.06 0.00 16.33
C GLY A 381 -7.78 0.42 14.87
N ALA A 382 -8.21 -0.36 13.88
CA ALA A 382 -8.32 0.10 12.51
C ALA A 382 -9.38 1.19 12.41
N VAL A 383 -9.22 2.11 11.46
CA VAL A 383 -10.16 3.23 11.29
C VAL A 383 -10.60 3.33 9.83
N VAL A 384 -11.91 3.39 9.60
CA VAL A 384 -12.48 4.00 8.39
C VAL A 384 -12.88 5.41 8.75
N ALA A 385 -12.33 6.41 8.07
CA ALA A 385 -12.61 7.81 8.35
C ALA A 385 -13.20 8.48 7.10
N LEU A 386 -14.43 8.97 7.22
CA LEU A 386 -15.01 9.90 6.27
C LEU A 386 -14.58 11.33 6.64
N ARG A 387 -14.79 12.26 5.73
CA ARG A 387 -14.50 13.67 5.97
C ARG A 387 -15.51 14.28 6.93
N SER A 388 -14.98 15.15 7.80
CA SER A 388 -15.78 15.94 8.74
C SER A 388 -16.16 17.32 8.20
N ASP A 389 -15.59 17.76 7.07
CA ASP A 389 -15.83 19.09 6.49
C ASP A 389 -17.00 19.12 5.50
N ILE A 390 -17.35 17.98 4.90
CA ILE A 390 -18.48 17.86 3.99
C ILE A 390 -19.27 16.56 4.21
N PRO A 391 -20.56 16.53 3.85
CA PRO A 391 -21.31 15.29 3.78
C PRO A 391 -20.79 14.39 2.65
N GLN A 392 -20.56 13.12 2.95
CA GLN A 392 -20.18 12.07 2.00
C GLN A 392 -21.15 10.91 2.07
N LEU A 393 -21.45 10.30 0.93
CA LEU A 393 -22.23 9.07 0.86
C LEU A 393 -21.30 7.90 0.53
N VAL A 394 -21.24 6.90 1.40
CA VAL A 394 -20.46 5.68 1.19
C VAL A 394 -21.40 4.48 1.17
N ARG A 395 -21.22 3.58 0.19
CA ARG A 395 -21.95 2.32 0.12
C ARG A 395 -20.96 1.16 0.22
N MET A 396 -21.19 0.25 1.16
CA MET A 396 -20.39 -0.95 1.36
C MET A 396 -21.25 -2.18 1.04
N GLN A 397 -20.77 -3.14 0.25
CA GLN A 397 -21.54 -4.39 0.08
C GLN A 397 -21.43 -5.26 1.33
N SER A 398 -20.28 -5.25 2.02
CA SER A 398 -20.16 -5.76 3.37
C SER A 398 -19.30 -4.88 4.28
N LEU A 399 -19.63 -4.87 5.57
CA LEU A 399 -18.80 -4.33 6.64
C LEU A 399 -18.70 -5.36 7.75
N GLU A 400 -17.48 -5.79 8.07
CA GLU A 400 -17.21 -6.76 9.12
C GLU A 400 -16.24 -6.13 10.11
N PHE A 401 -16.62 -6.12 11.39
CA PHE A 401 -15.72 -5.81 12.48
C PHE A 401 -15.05 -7.12 12.89
N ALA A 402 -13.72 -7.21 12.76
CA ALA A 402 -13.00 -8.43 13.08
C ALA A 402 -13.24 -8.77 14.55
N SER A 403 -13.85 -9.93 14.79
CA SER A 403 -13.99 -10.47 16.13
C SER A 403 -12.66 -11.06 16.56
N ALA A 404 -12.24 -10.73 17.78
CA ALA A 404 -11.05 -11.27 18.37
C ALA A 404 -11.44 -12.13 19.57
N ILE A 405 -10.78 -13.27 19.74
CA ILE A 405 -10.99 -14.11 20.92
C ILE A 405 -10.45 -13.34 22.14
N PRO A 406 -11.29 -13.01 23.15
CA PRO A 406 -10.84 -12.26 24.30
C PRO A 406 -9.96 -13.13 25.19
N LEU A 407 -8.77 -12.62 25.49
CA LEU A 407 -7.81 -13.13 26.45
C LEU A 407 -8.00 -12.37 27.75
N THR A 408 -8.26 -13.10 28.83
CA THR A 408 -8.51 -12.52 30.15
C THR A 408 -7.34 -12.74 31.10
N ILE A 409 -7.24 -11.89 32.12
CA ILE A 409 -6.40 -12.16 33.29
C ILE A 409 -7.18 -13.07 34.23
N ASP A 410 -6.59 -14.20 34.62
CA ASP A 410 -7.12 -15.11 35.63
C ASP A 410 -6.01 -15.55 36.59
N SER A 411 -6.21 -15.31 37.89
CA SER A 411 -5.25 -15.64 38.95
C SER A 411 -4.96 -17.13 39.09
N THR A 412 -5.76 -18.01 38.49
CA THR A 412 -5.58 -19.47 38.57
C THR A 412 -4.79 -20.05 37.40
N THR A 413 -4.69 -19.32 36.28
CA THR A 413 -4.06 -19.80 35.03
C THR A 413 -2.80 -19.01 34.65
N MET A 414 -2.59 -17.83 35.24
CA MET A 414 -1.41 -17.01 35.01
C MET A 414 -0.15 -17.62 35.64
N THR A 415 0.91 -17.69 34.85
CA THR A 415 2.22 -18.23 35.25
C THR A 415 3.25 -17.11 35.36
N ASN A 416 4.12 -17.20 36.36
CA ASN A 416 5.29 -16.33 36.47
C ASN A 416 6.33 -16.75 35.42
N GLY A 417 6.67 -15.84 34.51
CA GLY A 417 7.60 -16.09 33.42
C GLY A 417 9.08 -16.10 33.82
N TYR A 418 9.92 -16.51 32.87
CA TYR A 418 11.38 -16.42 32.99
C TYR A 418 11.84 -14.96 33.11
N MET A 419 12.86 -14.71 33.93
CA MET A 419 13.45 -13.38 34.08
C MET A 419 14.78 -13.28 33.37
N ASN A 420 14.92 -12.24 32.55
CA ASN A 420 16.18 -11.91 31.90
C ASN A 420 16.88 -10.80 32.66
N VAL A 421 18.20 -10.93 32.80
CA VAL A 421 19.06 -9.93 33.44
C VAL A 421 20.05 -9.45 32.40
N PHE A 422 19.98 -8.17 32.08
CA PHE A 422 20.93 -7.51 31.21
C PHE A 422 21.99 -6.82 32.08
N GLU A 423 23.26 -7.10 31.76
CA GLU A 423 24.36 -6.24 32.21
C GLU A 423 24.09 -4.78 31.80
N LEU A 424 24.60 -3.81 32.58
CA LEU A 424 24.50 -2.40 32.20
C LEU A 424 24.98 -2.20 30.75
N PRO A 425 24.44 -1.22 30.00
CA PRO A 425 24.88 -0.92 28.64
C PRO A 425 26.41 -0.76 28.49
N ALA A 426 27.09 -0.31 29.55
CA ALA A 426 28.55 -0.18 29.62
C ALA A 426 29.34 -1.50 29.55
N ASN A 427 28.69 -2.65 29.77
CA ASN A 427 29.28 -3.99 29.79
C ASN A 427 28.80 -4.87 28.61
N GLY A 428 28.25 -4.26 27.55
CA GLY A 428 27.97 -4.94 26.29
C GLY A 428 26.57 -5.55 26.14
N GLY A 429 25.68 -5.43 27.13
CA GLY A 429 24.22 -5.62 26.99
C GLY A 429 23.70 -6.95 26.38
N ALA A 430 24.56 -7.94 26.14
CA ALA A 430 24.23 -9.14 25.39
C ALA A 430 23.75 -10.29 26.29
N PHE A 431 22.78 -11.04 25.78
CA PHE A 431 22.29 -12.31 26.34
C PHE A 431 23.44 -13.32 26.47
N ARG A 432 23.68 -13.88 27.67
CA ARG A 432 24.65 -14.97 27.85
C ARG A 432 23.94 -16.33 27.77
N SER A 433 23.92 -16.92 26.58
CA SER A 433 23.46 -18.30 26.37
C SER A 433 24.40 -19.32 27.03
N GLY A 434 23.85 -20.38 27.63
CA GLY A 434 24.62 -21.55 28.08
C GLY A 434 25.02 -21.62 29.57
N GLN A 435 24.46 -20.78 30.44
CA GLN A 435 24.57 -20.95 31.90
C GLN A 435 23.23 -21.44 32.47
N VAL A 436 23.25 -22.26 33.53
CA VAL A 436 22.02 -22.67 34.23
C VAL A 436 21.45 -21.45 34.95
N TRP A 437 20.28 -21.01 34.50
CA TRP A 437 19.53 -19.89 35.06
C TRP A 437 18.97 -20.29 36.42
N SER A 438 19.69 -19.98 37.52
CA SER A 438 19.15 -20.23 38.85
C SER A 438 18.74 -18.93 39.54
N VAL A 439 17.41 -18.77 39.60
CA VAL A 439 16.60 -17.90 40.47
C VAL A 439 16.24 -16.52 39.90
N ALA A 440 14.93 -16.30 39.68
CA ALA A 440 14.32 -15.01 39.35
C ALA A 440 14.51 -14.02 40.53
N ASP A 441 14.71 -12.72 40.31
CA ASP A 441 14.94 -11.72 41.38
C ASP A 441 13.69 -10.87 41.72
N LEU A 442 12.69 -10.84 40.84
CA LEU A 442 11.34 -10.34 41.13
C LEU A 442 10.34 -11.50 41.04
N ARG A 443 9.13 -11.31 41.53
CA ARG A 443 7.98 -12.21 41.43
C ARG A 443 6.74 -11.35 41.32
N ALA A 444 5.83 -11.70 40.41
CA ALA A 444 4.47 -11.17 40.43
C ALA A 444 3.59 -12.12 41.25
N THR A 445 2.74 -11.58 42.11
CA THR A 445 1.69 -12.32 42.80
C THR A 445 0.35 -11.75 42.40
N PHE A 446 -0.53 -12.60 41.87
CA PHE A 446 -1.91 -12.22 41.57
C PHE A 446 -2.75 -12.44 42.83
N THR A 447 -3.20 -11.34 43.41
CA THR A 447 -4.10 -11.40 44.56
C THR A 447 -5.46 -10.90 44.05
N SER A 448 -6.53 -11.70 44.19
CA SER A 448 -7.92 -11.37 43.81
C SER A 448 -8.26 -11.27 42.30
N GLY A 449 -7.44 -11.81 41.39
CA GLY A 449 -7.74 -11.85 39.94
C GLY A 449 -7.64 -10.50 39.22
N THR A 450 -7.58 -9.38 39.95
CA THR A 450 -7.53 -8.01 39.41
C THR A 450 -6.34 -7.20 39.91
N SER A 451 -5.51 -7.75 40.79
CA SER A 451 -4.33 -7.05 41.34
C SER A 451 -3.07 -7.87 41.14
N VAL A 452 -2.07 -7.23 40.53
CA VAL A 452 -0.73 -7.75 40.27
C VAL A 452 0.24 -7.05 41.19
N THR A 453 0.76 -7.76 42.19
CA THR A 453 1.75 -7.22 43.13
C THR A 453 3.13 -7.73 42.77
N LEU A 454 4.08 -6.84 42.49
CA LEU A 454 5.48 -7.21 42.31
C LEU A 454 6.20 -7.25 43.66
N ALA A 455 6.92 -8.32 43.93
CA ALA A 455 7.74 -8.54 45.10
C ALA A 455 9.13 -9.05 44.69
N PRO A 456 10.19 -8.79 45.47
CA PRO A 456 11.48 -9.45 45.26
C PRO A 456 11.38 -10.96 45.48
N CYS A 457 12.23 -11.72 44.82
CA CYS A 457 12.39 -13.13 45.10
C CYS A 457 13.31 -13.35 46.31
N SER A 458 13.00 -14.36 47.13
CA SER A 458 13.94 -14.86 48.12
C SER A 458 15.01 -15.70 47.44
N VAL A 459 16.15 -15.11 47.12
CA VAL A 459 17.36 -15.89 46.82
C VAL A 459 18.08 -16.15 48.16
N SER A 460 18.93 -17.16 48.22
CA SER A 460 19.94 -17.31 49.27
C SER A 460 21.33 -17.30 48.64
N ASP A 461 21.60 -16.29 47.81
CA ASP A 461 22.86 -16.10 47.07
C ASP A 461 23.50 -14.76 47.48
N ALA A 462 24.69 -14.83 48.06
CA ALA A 462 25.44 -13.66 48.53
C ALA A 462 26.41 -13.09 47.47
N SER A 463 26.33 -13.54 46.22
CA SER A 463 27.24 -13.13 45.15
C SER A 463 27.19 -11.62 44.88
N SER A 464 28.37 -10.98 44.91
CA SER A 464 28.57 -9.57 44.53
C SER A 464 28.24 -9.25 43.06
N TYR A 465 27.94 -10.27 42.24
CA TYR A 465 27.43 -10.09 40.90
C TYR A 465 26.06 -9.38 40.88
N TRP A 466 25.23 -9.61 41.90
CA TRP A 466 23.86 -9.11 41.98
C TRP A 466 23.73 -7.70 42.58
N TYR A 467 24.82 -7.12 43.09
CA TYR A 467 24.76 -5.87 43.82
C TYR A 467 26.04 -5.02 43.77
N THR A 468 25.92 -3.73 44.11
CA THR A 468 27.09 -2.87 44.39
C THR A 468 27.60 -3.13 45.81
N PRO A 469 28.90 -3.40 46.04
CA PRO A 469 29.45 -3.72 47.37
C PRO A 469 29.17 -2.70 48.49
N SER A 470 28.79 -1.47 48.14
CA SER A 470 28.37 -0.41 49.08
C SER A 470 26.85 -0.30 49.31
N GLY A 471 26.05 -1.18 48.70
CA GLY A 471 24.59 -1.20 48.80
C GLY A 471 24.12 -1.63 50.19
N ARG A 472 23.01 -1.04 50.66
CA ARG A 472 22.27 -1.45 51.87
C ARG A 472 20.96 -2.12 51.45
N PRO A 473 20.30 -2.91 52.31
CA PRO A 473 18.90 -3.32 52.08
C PRO A 473 18.03 -2.12 51.67
N GLY A 474 17.25 -2.27 50.60
CA GLY A 474 16.48 -1.19 49.98
C GLY A 474 17.18 -0.38 48.87
N ALA A 475 18.47 -0.61 48.58
CA ALA A 475 19.18 0.09 47.50
C ALA A 475 18.80 -0.45 46.10
N THR A 476 18.79 0.45 45.10
CA THR A 476 18.65 0.07 43.70
C THR A 476 19.83 -0.80 43.26
N GLY A 477 19.56 -1.95 42.68
CA GLY A 477 20.59 -2.81 42.13
C GLY A 477 21.18 -2.28 40.83
N ASN A 478 22.23 -2.93 40.33
CA ASN A 478 23.06 -2.47 39.21
C ASN A 478 22.80 -3.20 37.89
N LYS A 479 21.71 -3.97 37.75
CA LYS A 479 21.33 -4.66 36.50
C LYS A 479 19.97 -4.18 36.02
N THR A 480 19.69 -4.31 34.73
CA THR A 480 18.31 -4.15 34.23
C THR A 480 17.67 -5.52 34.14
N MET A 481 16.50 -5.66 34.72
CA MET A 481 15.69 -6.88 34.71
C MET A 481 14.48 -6.71 33.84
N GLU A 482 14.05 -7.84 33.30
CA GLU A 482 12.81 -8.02 32.58
C GLU A 482 12.05 -9.18 33.22
N ALA A 483 10.83 -8.90 33.66
CA ALA A 483 9.95 -9.84 34.35
C ALA A 483 8.62 -9.93 33.60
N TYR A 484 8.09 -11.15 33.52
CA TYR A 484 6.82 -11.42 32.86
C TYR A 484 5.86 -12.13 33.80
N VAL A 485 4.58 -11.83 33.64
CA VAL A 485 3.50 -12.71 34.04
C VAL A 485 2.56 -12.88 32.88
N TYR A 486 2.18 -14.13 32.60
CA TYR A 486 1.40 -14.43 31.41
C TYR A 486 0.47 -15.63 31.56
N GLY A 487 -0.62 -15.60 30.81
CA GLY A 487 -1.33 -16.79 30.37
C GLY A 487 -0.67 -17.31 29.10
N GLN A 488 -0.75 -18.62 28.89
CA GLN A 488 -0.24 -19.26 27.68
C GLN A 488 -1.26 -20.27 27.19
N ALA A 489 -1.46 -20.30 25.87
CA ALA A 489 -2.24 -21.31 25.19
C ALA A 489 -1.41 -21.90 24.04
N ASP A 490 -1.33 -23.22 24.01
CA ASP A 490 -0.50 -23.96 23.06
C ASP A 490 -1.38 -24.49 21.93
N GLY A 491 -1.07 -24.11 20.69
CA GLY A 491 -1.78 -24.53 19.48
C GLY A 491 -3.27 -24.14 19.40
N THR A 492 -3.78 -23.40 20.38
CA THR A 492 -5.22 -23.15 20.56
C THR A 492 -5.76 -22.07 19.63
N TYR A 493 -4.92 -21.08 19.29
CA TYR A 493 -5.33 -19.89 18.54
C TYR A 493 -4.72 -19.83 17.15
N ALA A 494 -4.30 -20.96 16.56
CA ALA A 494 -3.65 -20.96 15.25
C ALA A 494 -4.57 -20.35 14.18
N GLY A 495 -4.13 -19.25 13.56
CA GLY A 495 -4.90 -18.52 12.54
C GLY A 495 -6.00 -17.61 13.10
N GLU A 496 -6.17 -17.54 14.42
CA GLU A 496 -7.17 -16.71 15.08
C GLU A 496 -6.60 -15.34 15.46
N THR A 497 -7.45 -14.32 15.47
CA THR A 497 -7.10 -13.03 16.10
C THR A 497 -7.49 -13.08 17.57
N VAL A 498 -6.54 -12.78 18.45
CA VAL A 498 -6.75 -12.74 19.90
C VAL A 498 -6.59 -11.32 20.43
N ARG A 499 -7.29 -10.99 21.51
CA ARG A 499 -7.28 -9.64 22.11
C ARG A 499 -7.10 -9.69 23.60
N PHE A 500 -6.19 -8.87 24.11
CA PHE A 500 -5.96 -8.69 25.54
C PHE A 500 -6.26 -7.24 25.91
N SER A 501 -7.29 -7.05 26.74
CA SER A 501 -7.76 -5.73 27.17
C SER A 501 -8.05 -5.70 28.66
N GLY A 502 -8.01 -4.49 29.23
CA GLY A 502 -8.34 -4.26 30.62
C GLY A 502 -8.32 -2.79 30.99
N ASN A 503 -8.73 -2.49 32.21
CA ASN A 503 -8.67 -1.14 32.76
C ASN A 503 -7.70 -1.12 33.94
N VAL A 504 -6.67 -0.29 33.86
CA VAL A 504 -5.77 -0.02 34.98
C VAL A 504 -6.50 0.88 35.97
N ALA A 505 -6.91 0.31 37.10
CA ALA A 505 -7.56 1.06 38.18
C ALA A 505 -6.54 1.87 38.99
N SER A 506 -5.33 1.34 39.17
CA SER A 506 -4.20 2.06 39.75
C SER A 506 -2.88 1.35 39.46
N SER A 507 -1.78 2.10 39.43
CA SER A 507 -0.43 1.55 39.31
C SER A 507 0.57 2.35 40.15
N THR A 508 1.18 1.72 41.16
CA THR A 508 2.25 2.32 41.96
C THR A 508 3.64 2.06 41.38
N LEU A 509 3.74 1.22 40.35
CA LEU A 509 4.98 0.90 39.64
C LEU A 509 5.37 1.98 38.61
N GLN A 510 4.54 3.00 38.44
CA GLN A 510 4.77 4.09 37.48
C GLN A 510 5.19 5.43 38.11
N SER A 511 5.14 5.56 39.45
CA SER A 511 5.38 6.85 40.11
C SER A 511 6.86 7.06 40.48
N GLY A 512 7.53 7.96 39.75
CA GLY A 512 8.72 8.69 40.22
C GLY A 512 10.08 8.14 39.79
N SER A 513 10.76 8.89 38.92
CA SER A 513 12.15 8.71 38.42
C SER A 513 12.52 7.32 37.86
N ALA A 514 12.42 7.17 36.54
CA ALA A 514 13.25 6.31 35.68
C ALA A 514 13.42 4.80 35.99
N ALA A 515 12.82 4.22 37.04
CA ALA A 515 13.16 2.86 37.44
C ALA A 515 12.35 1.77 36.71
N TRP A 516 11.02 1.85 36.60
CA TRP A 516 10.21 0.71 36.13
C TRP A 516 9.24 1.08 35.01
N ASN A 517 9.19 0.25 33.96
CA ASN A 517 8.26 0.35 32.83
C ASN A 517 7.39 -0.90 32.78
N VAL A 518 6.06 -0.73 32.77
CA VAL A 518 5.09 -1.82 32.73
C VAL A 518 4.31 -1.74 31.41
N LYS A 519 4.19 -2.86 30.71
CA LYS A 519 3.45 -3.00 29.46
C LYS A 519 2.49 -4.18 29.52
N ALA A 520 1.36 -4.08 28.84
CA ALA A 520 0.59 -5.26 28.43
C ALA A 520 1.18 -5.81 27.12
N PHE A 521 1.17 -7.13 26.94
CA PHE A 521 1.65 -7.78 25.71
C PHE A 521 0.81 -8.98 25.30
N ILE A 522 0.81 -9.29 24.00
CA ILE A 522 0.45 -10.58 23.40
C ILE A 522 1.60 -10.97 22.46
N ARG A 523 2.01 -12.22 22.48
CA ARG A 523 3.02 -12.75 21.56
C ARG A 523 2.63 -14.12 21.04
N ASP A 524 3.00 -14.36 19.79
CA ASP A 524 2.96 -15.66 19.13
C ASP A 524 4.41 -16.07 18.80
N PHE A 525 4.83 -17.26 19.22
CA PHE A 525 6.18 -17.77 18.98
C PHE A 525 6.19 -19.27 18.64
N SER A 526 7.18 -19.69 17.86
CA SER A 526 7.42 -21.11 17.58
C SER A 526 7.92 -21.83 18.83
N ALA A 527 7.64 -23.13 18.95
CA ALA A 527 8.04 -23.95 20.10
C ALA A 527 9.56 -23.94 20.38
N ASP A 528 10.37 -23.71 19.35
CA ASP A 528 11.83 -23.60 19.43
C ASP A 528 12.35 -22.16 19.56
N TYR A 529 11.46 -21.17 19.66
CA TYR A 529 11.76 -19.74 19.69
C TYR A 529 12.52 -19.18 18.47
N SER A 530 12.57 -19.93 17.36
CA SER A 530 13.20 -19.46 16.11
C SER A 530 12.46 -18.29 15.45
N SER A 531 11.18 -18.08 15.76
CA SER A 531 10.36 -17.00 15.24
C SER A 531 9.34 -16.49 16.25
N MET A 532 9.09 -15.18 16.26
CA MET A 532 8.18 -14.52 17.20
C MET A 532 7.57 -13.26 16.60
N VAL A 533 6.28 -13.04 16.87
CA VAL A 533 5.56 -11.79 16.65
C VAL A 533 4.98 -11.33 17.99
N GLU A 534 5.07 -10.03 18.31
CA GLU A 534 4.57 -9.49 19.58
C GLU A 534 3.90 -8.13 19.37
N SER A 535 2.76 -7.95 20.03
CA SER A 535 2.01 -6.70 20.17
C SER A 535 2.05 -6.27 21.64
N GLN A 536 2.35 -5.00 21.90
CA GLN A 536 2.48 -4.51 23.28
C GLN A 536 2.12 -3.03 23.42
N VAL A 537 1.59 -2.64 24.57
CA VAL A 537 1.25 -1.25 24.90
C VAL A 537 1.77 -0.86 26.28
N PRO A 538 2.41 0.31 26.45
CA PRO A 538 2.72 0.85 27.78
C PRO A 538 1.44 1.07 28.58
N LEU A 539 1.46 0.69 29.86
CA LEU A 539 0.35 1.01 30.75
C LEU A 539 0.51 2.42 31.32
N SER A 540 -0.59 3.15 31.47
CA SER A 540 -0.69 4.41 32.21
C SER A 540 -1.04 4.16 33.69
N ALA A 541 -1.00 5.21 34.52
CA ALA A 541 -1.17 5.05 35.97
C ALA A 541 -2.61 4.66 36.32
N THR A 542 -3.54 5.11 35.48
CA THR A 542 -4.94 4.71 35.39
C THR A 542 -5.39 4.76 33.93
N GLY A 543 -6.41 4.02 33.54
CA GLY A 543 -7.00 4.07 32.20
C GLY A 543 -7.09 2.73 31.49
N GLU A 544 -7.79 2.70 30.35
CA GLU A 544 -8.00 1.50 29.55
C GLU A 544 -6.79 1.16 28.69
N PHE A 545 -6.58 -0.13 28.44
CA PHE A 545 -5.66 -0.63 27.44
C PHE A 545 -6.32 -1.74 26.63
N SER A 546 -5.88 -1.87 25.38
CA SER A 546 -6.30 -2.95 24.51
C SER A 546 -5.24 -3.20 23.45
N ILE A 547 -4.87 -4.46 23.27
CA ILE A 547 -3.94 -4.93 22.24
C ILE A 547 -4.50 -6.19 21.60
N SER A 548 -4.21 -6.39 20.32
CA SER A 548 -4.58 -7.60 19.58
C SER A 548 -3.37 -8.16 18.83
N LEU A 549 -3.45 -9.45 18.51
CA LEU A 549 -2.47 -10.16 17.70
C LEU A 549 -3.18 -11.23 16.87
N SER A 550 -2.95 -11.23 15.56
CA SER A 550 -3.34 -12.34 14.68
C SER A 550 -2.28 -13.42 14.76
N ALA A 551 -2.64 -14.58 15.30
CA ALA A 551 -1.73 -15.70 15.42
C ALA A 551 -1.52 -16.35 14.06
N ILE A 552 -0.28 -16.75 13.79
CA ILE A 552 0.10 -17.46 12.59
C ILE A 552 -0.67 -18.79 12.55
N ASN A 553 -1.18 -19.16 11.37
CA ASN A 553 -1.88 -20.41 11.14
C ASN A 553 -0.91 -21.61 11.15
N ASP A 554 -0.37 -21.91 12.32
CA ASP A 554 0.48 -23.04 12.60
C ASP A 554 0.12 -23.57 14.01
N PRO A 555 -0.46 -24.78 14.11
CA PRO A 555 -0.95 -25.34 15.36
C PRO A 555 0.16 -25.74 16.33
N THR A 556 1.44 -25.66 15.94
CA THR A 556 2.57 -25.95 16.83
C THR A 556 3.04 -24.74 17.63
N ARG A 557 2.49 -23.55 17.35
CA ARG A 557 2.90 -22.29 17.95
C ARG A 557 2.18 -22.01 19.26
N HIS A 558 2.75 -21.11 20.03
CA HIS A 558 2.28 -20.74 21.36
C HIS A 558 1.88 -19.28 21.40
N VAL A 559 0.73 -18.99 22.00
CA VAL A 559 0.29 -17.62 22.28
C VAL A 559 0.41 -17.35 23.77
N GLN A 560 1.16 -16.30 24.11
CA GLN A 560 1.29 -15.79 25.48
C GLN A 560 0.74 -14.37 25.57
N TRP A 561 0.06 -14.05 26.67
CA TRP A 561 -0.44 -12.71 26.95
C TRP A 561 -0.30 -12.35 28.42
N GLY A 562 -0.10 -11.09 28.73
CA GLY A 562 -0.07 -10.63 30.12
C GLY A 562 0.72 -9.35 30.31
N LEU A 563 1.40 -9.22 31.44
CA LEU A 563 2.14 -8.02 31.81
C LEU A 563 3.65 -8.26 31.78
N LYS A 564 4.37 -7.31 31.18
CA LYS A 564 5.83 -7.25 31.12
C LYS A 564 6.31 -6.04 31.91
N THR A 565 7.27 -6.25 32.81
CA THR A 565 7.89 -5.19 33.60
C THR A 565 9.39 -5.16 33.37
N THR A 566 9.95 -3.99 33.09
CA THR A 566 11.40 -3.79 32.97
C THR A 566 11.89 -2.71 33.93
N GLY A 567 13.01 -2.94 34.62
CA GLY A 567 13.63 -1.96 35.51
C GLY A 567 14.83 -2.50 36.30
N PRO A 568 15.45 -1.71 37.20
CA PRO A 568 16.68 -2.10 37.87
C PRO A 568 16.48 -3.24 38.86
N ASN A 569 17.41 -4.19 38.97
CA ASN A 569 17.26 -5.27 39.95
C ASN A 569 17.16 -4.78 41.40
N VAL A 570 16.64 -5.63 42.29
CA VAL A 570 16.37 -5.31 43.71
C VAL A 570 17.06 -6.29 44.64
N TRP A 571 17.37 -5.82 45.85
CA TRP A 571 18.11 -6.61 46.84
C TRP A 571 17.26 -7.71 47.49
N ILE A 572 17.87 -8.88 47.68
CA ILE A 572 17.32 -10.16 48.17
C ILE A 572 16.62 -10.14 49.56
N THR A 573 17.00 -9.20 50.43
CA THR A 573 16.43 -9.05 51.79
C THR A 573 15.24 -8.10 51.84
N ASP A 574 14.82 -7.52 50.72
CA ASP A 574 13.61 -6.71 50.66
C ASP A 574 12.37 -7.62 50.62
N LEU A 575 11.73 -7.83 51.77
CA LEU A 575 10.52 -8.66 51.87
C LEU A 575 9.22 -7.90 51.53
N ALA A 576 9.31 -6.60 51.24
CA ALA A 576 8.15 -5.75 50.94
C ALA A 576 7.87 -5.66 49.41
N SER A 577 6.59 -5.51 49.05
CA SER A 577 6.18 -5.27 47.66
C SER A 577 6.86 -4.03 47.07
N LYS A 578 7.26 -4.11 45.80
CA LYS A 578 7.82 -2.99 45.01
C LYS A 578 6.75 -2.13 44.35
N GLY A 579 5.53 -2.61 44.33
CA GLY A 579 4.37 -1.91 43.82
C GLY A 579 3.33 -2.88 43.27
N THR A 580 2.19 -2.30 42.91
CA THR A 580 1.02 -3.03 42.47
C THR A 580 0.48 -2.37 41.22
N VAL A 581 0.07 -3.17 40.24
CA VAL A 581 -0.83 -2.75 39.16
C VAL A 581 -2.15 -3.44 39.36
N ILE A 582 -3.23 -2.67 39.46
CA ILE A 582 -4.59 -3.20 39.56
C ILE A 582 -5.23 -3.09 38.17
N VAL A 583 -5.52 -4.23 37.56
CA VAL A 583 -6.23 -4.34 36.28
C VAL A 583 -7.59 -4.98 36.54
N ASN A 584 -8.66 -4.25 36.30
CA ASN A 584 -10.01 -4.80 36.39
C ASN A 584 -10.31 -5.65 35.15
N SER A 585 -10.86 -6.85 35.35
CA SER A 585 -11.51 -7.60 34.28
C SER A 585 -12.71 -6.78 33.81
N SER A 586 -12.61 -6.19 32.62
CA SER A 586 -13.73 -5.41 32.09
C SER A 586 -14.81 -6.41 31.65
N ALA A 587 -15.90 -6.45 32.42
CA ALA A 587 -17.05 -7.33 32.19
C ALA A 587 -18.13 -6.68 31.31
N ALA A 588 -17.85 -5.60 30.59
CA ALA A 588 -18.83 -4.90 29.78
C ALA A 588 -18.28 -4.56 28.41
N ILE A 589 -18.78 -5.30 27.41
CA ILE A 589 -18.99 -4.94 25.99
C ILE A 589 -18.28 -3.65 25.57
N VAL A 590 -17.06 -3.78 25.05
CA VAL A 590 -16.48 -2.75 24.18
C VAL A 590 -16.58 -3.35 22.79
N ALA A 591 -17.31 -2.69 21.89
CA ALA A 591 -17.48 -3.14 20.51
C ALA A 591 -16.15 -3.68 19.96
N ASP A 592 -16.15 -4.98 19.66
CA ASP A 592 -14.99 -5.69 19.13
C ASP A 592 -14.83 -5.27 17.67
N GLY A 593 -13.68 -4.66 17.35
CA GLY A 593 -13.31 -4.25 16.00
C GLY A 593 -12.70 -2.85 15.89
N GLY A 594 -12.59 -2.37 14.66
CA GLY A 594 -12.14 -1.02 14.34
C GLY A 594 -13.20 0.05 14.61
N THR A 595 -12.91 1.27 14.18
CA THR A 595 -13.83 2.41 14.24
C THR A 595 -14.26 2.81 12.83
N VAL A 596 -15.55 3.10 12.65
CA VAL A 596 -16.05 3.82 11.48
C VAL A 596 -16.45 5.22 11.94
N ASP A 597 -15.68 6.23 11.55
CA ASP A 597 -16.02 7.64 11.75
C ASP A 597 -16.75 8.15 10.52
N VAL A 598 -18.05 8.41 10.66
CA VAL A 598 -18.87 8.90 9.54
C VAL A 598 -18.63 10.38 9.24
N GLY A 599 -17.91 11.12 10.08
CA GLY A 599 -17.75 12.56 9.92
C GLY A 599 -19.11 13.25 9.83
N ARG A 600 -19.36 13.96 8.72
CA ARG A 600 -20.68 14.53 8.37
C ARG A 600 -21.47 13.70 7.36
N GLY A 601 -21.01 12.50 7.02
CA GLY A 601 -21.57 11.66 5.97
C GLY A 601 -22.57 10.61 6.46
N SER A 602 -22.91 9.72 5.53
CA SER A 602 -23.68 8.50 5.77
C SER A 602 -23.01 7.29 5.13
N VAL A 603 -23.25 6.13 5.74
CA VAL A 603 -22.77 4.83 5.27
C VAL A 603 -23.96 3.88 5.18
N THR A 604 -24.17 3.32 3.99
CA THR A 604 -25.10 2.21 3.78
C THR A 604 -24.31 0.91 3.63
N VAL A 605 -24.69 -0.13 4.36
CA VAL A 605 -24.06 -1.46 4.36
C VAL A 605 -25.07 -2.49 3.90
N ALA A 606 -24.77 -3.26 2.85
CA ALA A 606 -25.70 -4.26 2.30
C ALA A 606 -25.63 -5.65 2.94
N GLY A 607 -24.58 -5.94 3.74
CA GLY A 607 -24.34 -7.24 4.35
C GLY A 607 -23.18 -7.22 5.34
N GLY A 608 -22.94 -8.32 6.05
CA GLY A 608 -21.87 -8.42 7.06
C GLY A 608 -22.13 -7.70 8.38
N LEU A 609 -23.15 -6.83 8.44
CA LEU A 609 -23.58 -6.12 9.64
C LEU A 609 -25.11 -6.17 9.76
N SER A 610 -25.63 -6.96 10.70
CA SER A 610 -27.07 -6.97 11.01
C SER A 610 -27.50 -5.72 11.78
N ALA A 611 -28.79 -5.41 11.82
CA ALA A 611 -29.34 -4.30 12.62
C ALA A 611 -28.98 -4.40 14.11
N ALA A 612 -29.00 -5.61 14.68
CA ALA A 612 -28.62 -5.82 16.08
C ALA A 612 -27.12 -5.55 16.32
N GLU A 613 -26.26 -6.01 15.42
CA GLU A 613 -24.82 -5.73 15.48
C GLU A 613 -24.54 -4.23 15.27
N LEU A 614 -25.24 -3.58 14.34
CA LEU A 614 -25.15 -2.14 14.12
C LEU A 614 -25.42 -1.36 15.41
N VAL A 615 -26.48 -1.69 16.14
CA VAL A 615 -26.79 -1.03 17.42
C VAL A 615 -25.66 -1.24 18.43
N VAL A 616 -25.08 -2.43 18.51
CA VAL A 616 -23.90 -2.68 19.37
C VAL A 616 -22.72 -1.80 18.98
N GLN A 617 -22.45 -1.64 17.68
CA GLN A 617 -21.37 -0.78 17.19
C GLN A 617 -21.65 0.72 17.44
N LEU A 618 -22.91 1.17 17.31
CA LEU A 618 -23.33 2.54 17.64
C LEU A 618 -23.16 2.84 19.12
N LEU A 619 -23.59 1.94 20.00
CA LEU A 619 -23.40 2.08 21.44
C LEU A 619 -21.91 2.13 21.82
N GLY A 620 -21.08 1.32 21.16
CA GLY A 620 -19.62 1.35 21.32
C GLY A 620 -19.01 2.71 20.96
N GLY A 621 -19.40 3.28 19.80
CA GLY A 621 -18.86 4.56 19.35
C GLY A 621 -19.47 5.79 20.03
N ARG A 622 -20.71 5.69 20.52
CA ARG A 622 -21.34 6.73 21.34
C ARG A 622 -20.57 6.97 22.64
N GLY A 623 -20.07 5.91 23.26
CA GLY A 623 -19.33 5.97 24.52
C GLY A 623 -20.14 6.65 25.63
N ASN A 624 -19.65 7.78 26.15
CA ASN A 624 -20.34 8.59 27.16
C ASN A 624 -21.35 9.61 26.57
N GLY A 625 -21.82 9.39 25.33
CA GLY A 625 -22.69 10.32 24.60
C GLY A 625 -21.95 11.36 23.76
N SER A 626 -20.61 11.35 23.75
CA SER A 626 -19.80 12.29 22.97
C SER A 626 -19.56 11.86 21.52
N TRP A 627 -19.88 10.62 21.14
CA TRP A 627 -19.58 10.06 19.81
C TRP A 627 -18.08 10.05 19.46
N ALA A 628 -17.23 10.08 20.47
CA ALA A 628 -15.77 9.99 20.39
C ALA A 628 -15.24 8.65 20.94
N GLY A 629 -16.05 7.58 20.85
CA GLY A 629 -15.64 6.23 21.25
C GLY A 629 -14.41 5.75 20.49
N THR A 630 -13.68 4.81 21.08
CA THR A 630 -12.44 4.24 20.49
C THR A 630 -12.69 2.98 19.66
N SER A 631 -13.95 2.56 19.52
CA SER A 631 -14.38 1.45 18.65
C SER A 631 -15.83 1.65 18.20
N GLY A 632 -16.25 0.89 17.20
CA GLY A 632 -17.61 0.95 16.66
C GLY A 632 -17.85 2.17 15.79
N ILE A 633 -19.07 2.70 15.81
CA ILE A 633 -19.50 3.76 14.88
C ILE A 633 -19.54 5.09 15.59
N THR A 634 -18.73 6.03 15.11
CA THR A 634 -18.47 7.33 15.71
C THR A 634 -18.77 8.46 14.71
N SER A 635 -18.76 9.70 15.20
CA SER A 635 -18.74 10.87 14.33
C SER A 635 -17.90 11.97 14.98
N ALA A 636 -16.71 12.22 14.44
CA ALA A 636 -15.88 13.32 14.90
C ALA A 636 -16.56 14.69 14.70
N ALA A 637 -17.45 14.81 13.70
CA ALA A 637 -18.21 16.04 13.49
C ALA A 637 -19.28 16.24 14.57
N ALA A 638 -20.07 15.21 14.88
CA ALA A 638 -21.04 15.26 15.96
C ALA A 638 -20.36 15.52 17.31
N ALA A 639 -19.23 14.85 17.59
CA ALA A 639 -18.45 15.06 18.80
C ALA A 639 -17.98 16.52 18.95
N ALA A 640 -17.47 17.12 17.86
CA ALA A 640 -17.02 18.50 17.85
C ALA A 640 -18.17 19.49 18.08
N GLU A 641 -19.35 19.23 17.53
CA GLU A 641 -20.53 20.08 17.67
C GLU A 641 -21.18 19.95 19.05
N MET A 642 -21.23 18.75 19.61
CA MET A 642 -21.64 18.50 20.99
C MET A 642 -20.78 19.27 21.99
N ALA A 643 -19.46 19.34 21.74
CA ALA A 643 -18.54 20.15 22.54
C ALA A 643 -18.82 21.67 22.46
N LEU A 644 -19.55 22.11 21.43
CA LEU A 644 -20.01 23.49 21.24
C LEU A 644 -21.47 23.70 21.70
N GLY A 645 -22.10 22.68 22.30
CA GLY A 645 -23.49 22.74 22.75
C GLY A 645 -24.52 22.61 21.62
N VAL A 646 -24.11 22.12 20.44
CA VAL A 646 -24.99 21.84 19.32
C VAL A 646 -25.33 20.35 19.35
N SER A 647 -26.60 20.02 19.62
CA SER A 647 -27.04 18.63 19.76
C SER A 647 -26.93 17.87 18.43
N ARG A 648 -26.00 16.91 18.36
CA ARG A 648 -25.69 16.09 17.18
C ARG A 648 -25.33 14.69 17.60
N THR A 649 -25.60 13.75 16.70
CA THR A 649 -25.54 12.33 16.99
C THR A 649 -25.27 11.53 15.72
N VAL A 650 -25.23 10.21 15.85
CA VAL A 650 -25.31 9.30 14.71
C VAL A 650 -26.68 8.63 14.77
N GLY A 651 -27.46 8.74 13.70
CA GLY A 651 -28.75 8.05 13.55
C GLY A 651 -28.61 6.80 12.69
N TRP A 652 -29.62 5.93 12.67
CA TRP A 652 -29.57 4.69 11.90
C TRP A 652 -30.92 4.22 11.37
N LEU A 653 -30.88 3.40 10.32
CA LEU A 653 -32.04 2.78 9.67
C LEU A 653 -31.77 1.31 9.32
N ASP A 654 -32.81 0.49 9.42
CA ASP A 654 -32.91 -0.82 8.78
C ASP A 654 -33.86 -0.70 7.59
N HIS A 655 -33.36 -0.97 6.38
CA HIS A 655 -34.16 -0.86 5.16
C HIS A 655 -35.08 -2.08 4.94
N GLY A 656 -34.97 -3.11 5.77
CA GLY A 656 -35.80 -4.32 5.72
C GLY A 656 -35.45 -5.29 4.58
N ASP A 657 -34.49 -4.94 3.73
CA ASP A 657 -33.91 -5.80 2.69
C ASP A 657 -32.59 -6.47 3.11
N GLY A 658 -32.22 -6.32 4.39
CA GLY A 658 -30.95 -6.78 4.95
C GLY A 658 -29.86 -5.71 4.94
N SER A 659 -30.09 -4.56 4.29
CA SER A 659 -29.19 -3.42 4.36
C SER A 659 -29.52 -2.48 5.52
N VAL A 660 -28.48 -1.90 6.09
CA VAL A 660 -28.57 -0.94 7.19
C VAL A 660 -27.85 0.36 6.82
N GLU A 661 -28.30 1.47 7.37
CA GLU A 661 -27.69 2.78 7.18
C GLU A 661 -27.42 3.44 8.52
N PHE A 662 -26.31 4.18 8.61
CA PHE A 662 -26.01 5.04 9.73
C PHE A 662 -25.34 6.32 9.25
N ALA A 663 -25.70 7.44 9.87
CA ALA A 663 -25.35 8.76 9.38
C ALA A 663 -25.17 9.76 10.51
N TYR A 664 -24.33 10.77 10.26
CA TYR A 664 -24.38 12.00 11.04
C TYR A 664 -25.80 12.57 11.00
N ALA A 665 -26.37 12.82 12.17
CA ALA A 665 -27.76 13.23 12.31
C ALA A 665 -27.97 14.24 13.45
N ALA A 666 -29.11 14.91 13.41
CA ALA A 666 -29.69 15.57 14.58
C ALA A 666 -30.66 14.59 15.27
N PRO A 667 -30.77 14.60 16.62
CA PRO A 667 -31.84 13.90 17.30
C PRO A 667 -33.20 14.31 16.73
N GLY A 668 -33.98 13.33 16.29
CA GLY A 668 -35.25 13.59 15.63
C GLY A 668 -35.30 13.37 14.13
N ASP A 669 -34.17 13.31 13.43
CA ASP A 669 -34.14 13.03 11.99
C ASP A 669 -34.30 11.53 11.78
N THR A 670 -35.55 11.08 11.76
CA THR A 670 -35.92 9.66 11.77
C THR A 670 -35.60 8.96 10.47
N ASN A 671 -35.55 9.70 9.35
CA ASN A 671 -35.37 9.15 8.00
C ASN A 671 -33.96 9.42 7.42
N LEU A 672 -33.10 10.10 8.17
CA LEU A 672 -31.71 10.44 7.84
C LEU A 672 -31.55 11.28 6.56
N ASP A 673 -32.53 12.13 6.24
CA ASP A 673 -32.48 13.00 5.06
C ASP A 673 -31.84 14.38 5.33
N TRP A 674 -31.32 14.56 6.54
CA TRP A 674 -30.73 15.79 7.08
C TRP A 674 -31.69 16.96 7.16
N GLN A 675 -32.98 16.69 7.20
CA GLN A 675 -34.03 17.64 7.54
C GLN A 675 -34.76 17.12 8.79
N LEU A 676 -35.37 18.06 9.49
CA LEU A 676 -36.24 17.75 10.62
C LEU A 676 -37.62 18.27 10.25
N ASP A 677 -38.51 17.44 9.76
CA ASP A 677 -39.75 17.90 9.15
C ASP A 677 -40.99 17.10 9.60
N VAL A 678 -42.12 17.31 8.90
CA VAL A 678 -43.39 16.67 9.24
C VAL A 678 -43.34 15.15 9.10
N LEU A 679 -42.47 14.60 8.23
CA LEU A 679 -42.27 13.17 8.06
C LEU A 679 -41.65 12.57 9.32
N ASP A 680 -40.71 13.27 9.95
CA ASP A 680 -40.11 12.81 11.21
C ASP A 680 -41.09 12.78 12.37
N VAL A 681 -41.85 13.85 12.51
CA VAL A 681 -42.91 13.93 13.51
C VAL A 681 -43.97 12.87 13.25
N ALA A 682 -44.29 12.59 11.98
CA ALA A 682 -45.21 11.52 11.63
C ALA A 682 -44.66 10.15 12.06
N ASN A 683 -43.39 9.84 11.81
CA ASN A 683 -42.78 8.57 12.21
C ASN A 683 -42.80 8.40 13.74
N LEU A 684 -42.40 9.44 14.48
CA LEU A 684 -42.44 9.47 15.96
C LEU A 684 -43.85 9.25 16.51
N LEU A 685 -44.86 9.93 15.96
CA LEU A 685 -46.24 9.87 16.47
C LEU A 685 -46.99 8.60 16.04
N THR A 686 -46.74 8.12 14.82
CA THR A 686 -47.43 6.95 14.26
C THR A 686 -46.87 5.63 14.77
N SER A 687 -45.66 5.61 15.34
CA SER A 687 -45.09 4.42 15.98
C SER A 687 -45.94 3.94 17.16
N GLY A 688 -46.64 4.86 17.84
CA GLY A 688 -47.43 4.56 19.03
C GLY A 688 -46.60 4.05 20.21
N ARG A 689 -45.28 4.26 20.20
CA ARG A 689 -44.35 3.76 21.23
C ARG A 689 -44.06 4.73 22.37
N PHE A 690 -44.41 6.00 22.21
CA PHE A 690 -44.18 7.04 23.21
C PHE A 690 -44.76 6.67 24.59
N ASP A 691 -43.89 6.66 25.61
CA ASP A 691 -44.21 6.38 27.03
C ASP A 691 -44.90 5.02 27.25
N THR A 692 -44.64 4.05 26.35
CA THR A 692 -45.20 2.68 26.46
C THR A 692 -44.28 1.68 27.14
N GLY A 693 -42.99 2.01 27.26
CA GLY A 693 -41.94 1.08 27.71
C GLY A 693 -41.66 -0.08 26.74
N GLN A 694 -42.22 -0.05 25.52
CA GLN A 694 -41.91 -1.03 24.49
C GLN A 694 -40.57 -0.70 23.82
N PRO A 695 -39.79 -1.72 23.38
CA PRO A 695 -38.56 -1.50 22.64
C PRO A 695 -38.81 -0.63 21.41
N ALA A 696 -37.94 0.32 21.11
CA ALA A 696 -38.05 1.18 19.94
C ALA A 696 -36.73 1.28 19.18
N THR A 697 -36.83 1.69 17.91
CA THR A 697 -35.71 1.99 17.04
C THR A 697 -35.56 3.50 16.84
N TRP A 698 -34.46 3.92 16.22
CA TRP A 698 -34.25 5.31 15.83
C TRP A 698 -35.39 5.87 14.97
N PHE A 699 -35.83 5.10 13.96
CA PHE A 699 -36.96 5.47 13.10
C PHE A 699 -38.26 5.68 13.89
N GLU A 700 -38.44 4.97 15.00
CA GLU A 700 -39.63 5.05 15.83
C GLU A 700 -39.55 6.13 16.92
N GLY A 701 -38.36 6.71 17.16
CA GLY A 701 -38.16 7.84 18.05
C GLY A 701 -37.12 7.68 19.17
N ASP A 702 -36.39 6.57 19.25
CA ASP A 702 -35.33 6.36 20.25
C ASP A 702 -34.04 7.10 19.81
N PHE A 703 -33.91 8.37 20.20
CA PHE A 703 -32.79 9.23 19.79
C PHE A 703 -31.63 9.17 20.77
N ASN A 704 -31.91 8.76 22.00
CA ASN A 704 -30.93 8.65 23.08
C ASN A 704 -30.43 7.21 23.28
N TYR A 705 -30.81 6.25 22.44
CA TYR A 705 -30.40 4.84 22.48
C TYR A 705 -30.59 4.15 23.85
N ASP A 706 -31.62 4.52 24.61
CA ASP A 706 -31.98 3.84 25.87
C ASP A 706 -32.94 2.65 25.63
N GLY A 707 -33.37 2.46 24.39
CA GLY A 707 -34.18 1.35 23.93
C GLY A 707 -35.68 1.61 23.98
N VAL A 708 -36.14 2.77 24.44
CA VAL A 708 -37.56 3.14 24.49
C VAL A 708 -37.76 4.54 23.89
N VAL A 709 -39.02 4.96 23.71
CA VAL A 709 -39.34 6.34 23.35
C VAL A 709 -40.04 6.99 24.54
N ASP A 710 -39.44 8.02 25.12
CA ASP A 710 -40.01 8.74 26.25
C ASP A 710 -39.86 10.27 26.14
N MET A 711 -40.07 10.97 27.26
CA MET A 711 -39.99 12.43 27.30
C MET A 711 -38.58 12.96 27.02
N LEU A 712 -37.52 12.18 27.28
CA LEU A 712 -36.13 12.53 27.00
C LEU A 712 -35.88 12.58 25.49
N ASP A 713 -36.40 11.63 24.71
CA ASP A 713 -36.28 11.66 23.25
C ASP A 713 -37.00 12.87 22.65
N THR A 714 -38.20 13.15 23.16
CA THR A 714 -38.95 14.33 22.73
C THR A 714 -38.24 15.62 23.11
N ALA A 715 -37.58 15.66 24.27
CA ALA A 715 -36.76 16.80 24.68
C ALA A 715 -35.54 16.96 23.78
N ASP A 716 -34.90 15.86 23.36
CA ASP A 716 -33.79 15.87 22.41
C ASP A 716 -34.24 16.37 21.03
N PHE A 717 -35.36 15.86 20.50
CA PHE A 717 -36.00 16.33 19.26
C PHE A 717 -36.26 17.85 19.29
N VAL A 718 -37.03 18.31 20.28
CA VAL A 718 -37.44 19.72 20.40
C VAL A 718 -36.22 20.62 20.70
N GLY A 719 -35.28 20.10 21.49
CA GLY A 719 -34.07 20.81 21.91
C GLY A 719 -33.12 21.15 20.76
N THR A 720 -33.23 20.47 19.62
CA THR A 720 -32.45 20.81 18.41
C THR A 720 -32.83 22.19 17.84
N GLY A 721 -34.10 22.59 17.94
CA GLY A 721 -34.63 23.79 17.28
C GLY A 721 -34.61 23.73 15.75
N LEU A 722 -34.52 22.53 15.15
CA LEU A 722 -34.35 22.35 13.70
C LEU A 722 -35.64 22.04 12.92
N TYR A 723 -36.78 21.89 13.61
CA TYR A 723 -38.04 21.55 12.95
C TYR A 723 -38.41 22.59 11.88
N ASP A 724 -38.61 22.12 10.65
CA ASP A 724 -38.92 22.91 9.44
C ASP A 724 -37.90 24.03 9.16
N SER A 725 -36.65 23.86 9.60
CA SER A 725 -35.56 24.85 9.41
C SER A 725 -34.77 24.66 8.10
N GLY A 726 -35.14 23.64 7.31
CA GLY A 726 -34.38 23.18 6.15
C GLY A 726 -33.22 22.26 6.54
N SER A 727 -32.33 21.97 5.58
CA SER A 727 -31.25 21.01 5.82
C SER A 727 -30.20 21.55 6.79
N TYR A 728 -29.90 20.79 7.85
CA TYR A 728 -28.87 21.13 8.83
C TYR A 728 -27.47 20.63 8.44
N ASN A 729 -27.38 19.84 7.37
CA ASN A 729 -26.13 19.31 6.82
C ASN A 729 -26.09 19.50 5.29
N PRO A 730 -25.89 20.75 4.80
CA PRO A 730 -26.00 21.05 3.38
C PRO A 730 -24.92 20.34 2.54
N SER A 731 -25.35 19.62 1.52
CA SER A 731 -24.51 18.90 0.54
C SER A 731 -23.60 19.85 -0.26
N PRO A 732 -22.40 19.40 -0.70
CA PRO A 732 -21.64 20.12 -1.71
C PRO A 732 -22.29 19.87 -3.07
N VAL A 733 -23.05 20.86 -3.53
CA VAL A 733 -23.54 21.02 -4.91
C VAL A 733 -24.61 20.02 -5.36
N ALA A 734 -25.82 20.56 -5.50
CA ALA A 734 -26.96 19.92 -6.13
C ALA A 734 -26.63 19.32 -7.51
N GLU A 735 -26.95 18.04 -7.73
CA GLU A 735 -27.56 17.68 -9.02
C GLU A 735 -28.95 18.31 -9.06
N ARG A 736 -28.97 19.61 -9.38
CA ARG A 736 -30.14 20.19 -10.02
C ARG A 736 -30.17 19.58 -11.43
N VAL A 737 -30.72 18.38 -11.56
CA VAL A 737 -31.45 18.07 -12.79
C VAL A 737 -32.55 19.11 -12.82
N ALA A 738 -32.33 20.17 -13.60
CA ALA A 738 -33.42 21.03 -13.98
C ALA A 738 -34.45 20.10 -14.60
N VAL A 739 -35.56 19.87 -13.89
CA VAL A 739 -36.78 19.40 -14.52
C VAL A 739 -37.05 20.44 -15.59
N VAL A 740 -36.71 20.07 -16.83
CA VAL A 740 -37.15 20.78 -18.02
C VAL A 740 -38.67 20.75 -17.91
N PRO A 741 -39.36 21.89 -17.74
CA PRO A 741 -40.80 21.88 -17.82
C PRO A 741 -41.13 21.38 -19.22
N GLU A 742 -41.84 20.26 -19.30
CA GLU A 742 -42.41 19.84 -20.57
C GLU A 742 -43.17 21.04 -21.16
N PRO A 743 -42.97 21.39 -22.44
CA PRO A 743 -43.79 22.41 -23.05
C PRO A 743 -45.21 21.87 -23.09
N SER A 744 -46.04 22.37 -22.18
CA SER A 744 -47.49 22.22 -22.26
C SER A 744 -47.92 22.59 -23.67
N ALA A 745 -48.58 21.63 -24.33
CA ALA A 745 -49.16 21.79 -25.63
C ALA A 745 -50.32 22.80 -25.56
N VAL A 746 -50.03 24.10 -25.58
CA VAL A 746 -51.01 25.16 -25.85
C VAL A 746 -50.31 26.34 -26.56
N CYS A 747 -50.94 26.80 -27.65
CA CYS A 747 -50.61 27.98 -28.48
C CYS A 747 -49.70 27.77 -29.72
N LEU A 748 -50.10 26.83 -30.57
CA LEU A 748 -50.18 27.09 -32.01
C LEU A 748 -51.35 28.06 -32.23
N LEU A 749 -51.10 29.37 -32.27
CA LEU A 749 -51.92 30.42 -32.89
C LEU A 749 -51.27 31.81 -32.67
N ALA A 750 -50.21 32.11 -33.41
CA ALA A 750 -49.81 33.48 -33.74
C ALA A 750 -48.78 33.48 -34.90
N ALA A 751 -49.16 32.87 -36.03
CA ALA A 751 -48.57 33.27 -37.30
C ALA A 751 -49.23 34.61 -37.68
N GLY A 752 -48.51 35.71 -37.54
CA GLY A 752 -49.06 37.02 -37.87
C GLY A 752 -48.15 38.20 -37.52
N GLY A 753 -47.07 38.37 -38.29
CA GLY A 753 -46.48 39.70 -38.46
C GLY A 753 -44.97 39.76 -38.24
N LEU A 754 -44.30 40.32 -39.26
CA LEU A 754 -42.95 40.88 -39.24
C LEU A 754 -41.79 39.91 -39.53
N GLY A 755 -41.97 39.15 -40.61
CA GLY A 755 -40.88 38.56 -41.40
C GLY A 755 -40.82 39.20 -42.79
N HIS A 756 -40.55 40.50 -42.88
CA HIS A 756 -40.08 41.12 -44.12
C HIS A 756 -38.99 42.11 -43.77
N VAL A 757 -37.92 42.08 -44.58
CA VAL A 757 -36.77 42.98 -44.66
C VAL A 757 -35.45 42.37 -44.12
N LEU A 758 -34.62 41.98 -45.10
CA LEU A 758 -33.15 41.88 -45.08
C LEU A 758 -32.47 40.56 -44.66
N LEU A 759 -32.65 39.50 -45.43
CA LEU A 759 -31.58 38.52 -45.69
C LEU A 759 -31.57 38.11 -47.17
N GLY A 760 -31.13 39.05 -47.99
CA GLY A 760 -30.84 38.83 -49.40
C GLY A 760 -29.68 39.74 -49.79
N ARG A 761 -28.44 39.33 -49.46
CA ARG A 761 -27.16 39.76 -50.05
C ARG A 761 -25.96 39.31 -49.19
N VAL A 762 -25.69 38.00 -49.15
CA VAL A 762 -24.33 37.49 -48.89
C VAL A 762 -24.07 36.29 -49.81
N PHE A 763 -24.15 36.54 -51.12
CA PHE A 763 -23.57 35.69 -52.17
C PHE A 763 -22.99 36.62 -53.25
N SER A 764 -21.81 37.19 -52.99
CA SER A 764 -20.85 37.70 -53.99
C SER A 764 -19.73 38.44 -53.26
N GLY A 765 -18.63 37.75 -52.98
CA GLY A 765 -17.49 38.38 -52.33
C GLY A 765 -16.27 37.49 -52.09
N TRP A 766 -16.23 36.30 -52.69
CA TRP A 766 -15.03 35.45 -52.67
C TRP A 766 -14.45 35.38 -54.08
N ARG A 767 -13.84 36.49 -54.53
CA ARG A 767 -12.86 36.57 -55.64
C ARG A 767 -12.31 38.00 -55.74
N ARG A 768 -10.99 38.13 -55.51
CA ARG A 768 -10.02 39.23 -55.76
C ARG A 768 -9.35 39.68 -54.45
N ARG A 769 -8.23 39.04 -54.08
CA ARG A 769 -6.85 39.49 -54.41
C ARG A 769 -6.64 40.99 -54.15
N GLN A 770 -6.17 41.30 -52.94
CA GLN A 770 -5.42 42.51 -52.67
C GLN A 770 -4.04 42.38 -53.34
N SER A 771 -3.80 43.26 -54.31
CA SER A 771 -2.49 43.75 -54.73
C SER A 771 -2.20 45.01 -53.88
N GLY A 772 -0.99 45.42 -53.56
CA GLY A 772 0.34 44.94 -53.88
C GLY A 772 1.34 45.77 -53.06
N PHE A 773 2.49 45.17 -52.77
CA PHE A 773 3.69 45.85 -52.31
C PHE A 773 4.23 46.77 -53.43
N GLY A 774 4.68 47.97 -53.07
CA GLY A 774 5.18 48.97 -54.01
C GLY A 774 6.70 49.19 -53.95
N ARG A 775 7.28 49.27 -55.16
CA ARG A 775 8.50 49.99 -55.63
C ARG A 775 9.86 49.52 -55.06
N GLY A 776 10.93 49.29 -55.83
CA GLY A 776 11.25 49.42 -57.26
C GLY A 776 12.68 49.96 -57.43
N ALA A 777 13.55 49.29 -58.22
CA ALA A 777 14.71 49.89 -58.91
C ALA A 777 15.38 48.91 -59.93
N ASN A 778 15.46 49.39 -61.19
CA ASN A 778 16.49 49.26 -62.25
C ASN A 778 17.14 47.90 -62.60
N GLN A 779 16.94 47.37 -63.82
CA GLN A 779 17.55 47.69 -65.14
C GLN A 779 18.99 47.15 -65.30
N GLY A 780 19.17 46.28 -66.30
CA GLY A 780 20.44 45.68 -66.73
C GLY A 780 20.27 44.23 -67.12
#